data_AF-A0A284RK72-F1
#
_entry.id   AF-A0A284RK72-F1
#
_cell.length_a   1.000
_cell.length_b   1.000
_cell.length_c   1.000
_cell.angle_alpha   90.00
_cell.angle_beta   90.00
_cell.angle_gamma   90.00
#
_symmetry.space_group_name_H-M   'P 1'
#
loop_
_entity.id
_entity.type
_entity.pdbx_description
1 polymer ?
#
loop_
_entity_poly.entity_id
_entity_poly.type
_entity_poly.pdbx_seq_one_letter_code
_entity_poly.pdbx_strand_id
1 'polypeptide(L)'
;MFQLQHLEGKVSVYDFVGALRRYTDNVFPYDIPDVSKQLRRAFRVWNLMKTQSRLGQSHGIDDVLTRRPPGNLVVWCTACPEPGFNMERGWETTSKRFMHLNQLNLGLDGNFHLNKLKKKPESDDISLFQGRAYYPEEEKYKEYLRVTPSSAEKSVCNNLKVVNTQNKRKFKTMEVTGVVNCACNHVCVFGTVDLHLGEQFRNTDAALLQALRLRMHGQEKSDLAIMLSYDCNCAYNKNLSVRFQGVAFDGVRACLETMRYMIPDLHVQGHQDDCIYLYGSGYFECNGHNHGEGIEQYWALINALGAQIRQMNNGYRQDTLIIHHGDHNWKKTYTQGYRLVIETADAKYMYRKKRDFYDSHSARCKEQYPEAFEEWQKVDRYHTFKDGKDIVSPYRFRSKQFPSLKSVITKMATIATATDELLKKKEELSLRKDEELSAADEKDEGNKSMPSARATTFLYEGIVLENDQRELLTRIRNEKTNPNETERDAIDREREKLGTRIFQWYREAPNPEIADVWDKVFETSAPVPETCKLLLPSAMSLALRQKMAFTDLVMEEYKLREGAAYDAIAEVRLRASTVAYMDETRQRDVKGQRHLTRSLRQLNDARNRLELGIQHYNAHRTAMKELGVHDGSSFPLPELSMQDTYRKTRTRKRAMGDSRKMDGRIFGNVTKGSTLGKGAGSSERQTAEFVGTQITRKKAHVVRKKKTQADSAKREDESSSNAREEKSTAKKMKTSEDPPEDAATSEEGWIWNLYKIRHPGMTDEEVEALEQEGDRVSFFRAEAERDRWLEQWEIKIAEFLRCIRSFDQYAVTWKVLALNNQSIGFKQYALEKANMYAMLGARARQEFETLGYGNALNRPAEQTLEDFMIAQREQYENEPDDWEEKEEASRGTKPPPSAGQTKAEQERALAIDEADSDDDQ
;
A
#
# COMPACT_ATOMS: atom_id res chain seq x y z
N MET A 1 13.81 -24.71 31.24
CA MET A 1 13.23 -25.38 30.06
C MET A 1 11.72 -25.10 29.88
N PHE A 2 10.84 -25.62 30.74
CA PHE A 2 9.37 -25.51 30.54
C PHE A 2 8.87 -24.08 30.29
N GLN A 3 9.34 -23.07 31.04
CA GLN A 3 8.93 -21.67 30.85
C GLN A 3 9.13 -21.19 29.41
N LEU A 4 10.27 -21.49 28.79
CA LEU A 4 10.56 -21.09 27.41
C LEU A 4 9.69 -21.87 26.41
N GLN A 5 9.47 -23.17 26.61
CA GLN A 5 8.55 -23.95 25.76
C GLN A 5 7.11 -23.46 25.86
N HIS A 6 6.69 -23.02 27.04
CA HIS A 6 5.39 -22.41 27.25
C HIS A 6 5.30 -21.06 26.54
N LEU A 7 6.34 -20.21 26.59
CA LEU A 7 6.36 -18.90 25.94
C LEU A 7 6.49 -18.99 24.41
N GLU A 8 7.37 -19.84 23.89
CA GLU A 8 7.59 -20.00 22.44
C GLU A 8 6.54 -20.91 21.79
N GLY A 9 6.44 -22.15 22.25
CA GLY A 9 5.60 -23.18 21.65
C GLY A 9 4.16 -23.20 22.15
N LYS A 10 3.81 -22.34 23.12
CA LYS A 10 2.50 -22.33 23.80
C LYS A 10 2.14 -23.68 24.43
N VAL A 11 3.15 -24.50 24.73
CA VAL A 11 2.99 -25.84 25.30
C VAL A 11 2.30 -25.74 26.65
N SER A 12 1.20 -26.46 26.84
CA SER A 12 0.48 -26.47 28.11
C SER A 12 1.23 -27.31 29.15
N VAL A 13 0.97 -27.08 30.45
CA VAL A 13 1.51 -27.97 31.50
C VAL A 13 1.08 -29.42 31.27
N TYR A 14 -0.15 -29.63 30.78
CA TYR A 14 -0.68 -30.96 30.50
C TYR A 14 0.13 -31.67 29.42
N ASP A 15 0.41 -30.99 28.30
CA ASP A 15 1.18 -31.58 27.20
C ASP A 15 2.64 -31.80 27.58
N PHE A 16 3.24 -30.87 28.33
CA PHE A 16 4.62 -31.02 28.80
C PHE A 16 4.78 -32.21 29.76
N VAL A 17 3.92 -32.32 30.78
CA VAL A 17 3.96 -33.47 31.70
C VAL A 17 3.57 -34.76 30.99
N GLY A 18 2.60 -34.71 30.06
CA GLY A 18 2.26 -35.85 29.21
C GLY A 18 3.43 -36.35 28.38
N ALA A 19 4.21 -35.43 27.79
CA ALA A 19 5.43 -35.76 27.07
C ALA A 19 6.49 -36.39 28.00
N LEU A 20 6.69 -35.83 29.20
CA LEU A 20 7.61 -36.42 30.19
C LEU A 20 7.19 -37.85 30.57
N ARG A 21 5.89 -38.08 30.85
CA ARG A 21 5.37 -39.41 31.20
C ARG A 21 5.60 -40.43 30.09
N ARG A 22 5.31 -40.04 28.84
CA ARG A 22 5.55 -40.89 27.66
C ARG A 22 7.03 -41.09 27.36
N TYR A 23 7.87 -40.12 27.70
CA TYR A 23 9.33 -40.27 27.57
C TYR A 23 9.87 -41.26 28.59
N THR A 24 9.32 -41.28 29.81
CA THR A 24 9.65 -42.27 30.83
C THR A 24 9.14 -43.66 30.48
N ASP A 25 7.87 -43.78 30.10
CA ASP A 25 7.27 -45.01 29.60
C ASP A 25 6.18 -44.69 28.57
N ASN A 26 6.46 -45.02 27.30
CA ASN A 26 5.53 -44.76 26.19
C ASN A 26 4.47 -45.87 26.03
N VAL A 27 4.62 -47.00 26.73
CA VAL A 27 3.69 -48.14 26.71
C VAL A 27 2.62 -47.93 27.79
N PHE A 28 3.05 -47.58 29.02
CA PHE A 28 2.17 -47.38 30.17
C PHE A 28 2.33 -45.99 30.82
N PRO A 29 2.12 -44.88 30.08
CA PRO A 29 2.33 -43.53 30.61
C PRO A 29 1.41 -43.19 31.78
N TYR A 30 0.29 -43.91 31.93
CA TYR A 30 -0.66 -43.72 33.02
C TYR A 30 -0.14 -44.21 34.38
N ASP A 31 0.81 -45.15 34.39
CA ASP A 31 1.44 -45.68 35.60
C ASP A 31 2.50 -44.70 36.15
N ILE A 32 3.02 -43.81 35.29
CA ILE A 32 3.92 -42.73 35.71
C ILE A 32 3.11 -41.66 36.45
N PRO A 33 3.54 -41.18 37.64
CA PRO A 33 2.81 -40.17 38.42
C PRO A 33 2.55 -38.84 37.66
N ASP A 34 1.34 -38.29 37.83
CA ASP A 34 0.98 -36.97 37.26
C ASP A 34 1.35 -35.82 38.21
N VAL A 35 2.45 -35.14 37.91
CA VAL A 35 2.93 -33.96 38.66
C VAL A 35 2.35 -32.63 38.17
N SER A 36 1.37 -32.64 37.25
CA SER A 36 0.84 -31.43 36.63
C SER A 36 0.25 -30.43 37.62
N LYS A 37 -0.36 -30.89 38.72
CA LYS A 37 -0.95 -30.00 39.73
C LYS A 37 0.14 -29.22 40.48
N GLN A 38 1.19 -29.90 40.88
CA GLN A 38 2.36 -29.37 41.58
C GLN A 38 3.10 -28.40 40.65
N LEU A 39 3.35 -28.82 39.40
CA LEU A 39 4.02 -28.00 38.41
C LEU A 39 3.25 -26.72 38.09
N ARG A 40 1.91 -26.76 37.95
CA ARG A 40 1.09 -25.54 37.76
C ARG A 40 1.30 -24.52 38.87
N ARG A 41 1.27 -24.96 40.15
CA ARG A 41 1.46 -24.07 41.31
C ARG A 41 2.87 -23.50 41.34
N ALA A 42 3.89 -24.36 41.25
CA ALA A 42 5.29 -23.95 41.26
C ALA A 42 5.61 -22.99 40.09
N PHE A 43 5.12 -23.30 38.89
CA PHE A 43 5.31 -22.49 37.70
C PHE A 43 4.69 -21.10 37.83
N ARG A 44 3.49 -21.01 38.41
CA ARG A 44 2.81 -19.73 38.64
C ARG A 44 3.62 -18.82 39.57
N VAL A 45 4.12 -19.34 40.68
CA VAL A 45 4.97 -18.58 41.63
C VAL A 45 6.32 -18.24 40.99
N TRP A 46 6.93 -19.20 40.29
CA TRP A 46 8.19 -19.01 39.54
C TRP A 46 8.08 -17.83 38.56
N ASN A 47 7.00 -17.75 37.80
CA ASN A 47 6.78 -16.67 36.83
C ASN A 47 6.72 -15.29 37.51
N LEU A 48 6.04 -15.16 38.65
CA LEU A 48 6.01 -13.91 39.40
C LEU A 48 7.42 -13.54 39.89
N MET A 49 8.11 -14.47 40.56
CA MET A 49 9.46 -14.23 41.09
C MET A 49 10.43 -13.81 39.99
N LYS A 50 10.44 -14.53 38.86
CA LYS A 50 11.28 -14.18 37.71
C LYS A 50 10.96 -12.81 37.14
N THR A 51 9.68 -12.43 37.09
CA THR A 51 9.27 -11.10 36.60
C THR A 51 9.71 -10.00 37.57
N GLN A 52 9.54 -10.19 38.88
CA GLN A 52 10.01 -9.26 39.90
C GLN A 52 11.53 -9.06 39.88
N SER A 53 12.30 -10.15 39.76
CA SER A 53 13.76 -10.04 39.64
C SER A 53 14.16 -9.37 38.34
N ARG A 54 13.57 -9.77 37.20
CA ARG A 54 13.92 -9.24 35.88
C ARG A 54 13.65 -7.74 35.73
N LEU A 55 12.60 -7.24 36.37
CA LEU A 55 12.21 -5.84 36.30
C LEU A 55 12.76 -5.00 37.45
N GLY A 56 13.60 -5.58 38.32
CA GLY A 56 14.28 -4.85 39.39
C GLY A 56 13.43 -4.60 40.63
N GLN A 57 12.19 -5.09 40.67
CA GLN A 57 11.31 -4.96 41.84
C GLN A 57 11.90 -5.63 43.08
N SER A 58 12.56 -6.79 42.92
CA SER A 58 13.30 -7.41 44.02
C SER A 58 14.50 -6.58 44.49
N HIS A 59 14.97 -5.60 43.70
CA HIS A 59 16.18 -4.81 43.95
C HIS A 59 15.88 -3.38 44.43
N GLY A 60 14.60 -3.01 44.62
CA GLY A 60 14.22 -1.64 45.01
C GLY A 60 14.27 -0.65 43.83
N ILE A 61 13.97 -1.09 42.60
CA ILE A 61 14.02 -0.21 41.42
C ILE A 61 13.12 1.03 41.54
N ASP A 62 12.06 0.96 42.33
CA ASP A 62 11.11 2.08 42.53
C ASP A 62 11.77 3.28 43.23
N ASP A 63 12.82 3.05 44.03
CA ASP A 63 13.60 4.13 44.67
C ASP A 63 14.43 4.93 43.64
N VAL A 64 14.68 4.34 42.46
CA VAL A 64 15.45 4.96 41.38
C VAL A 64 14.51 5.47 40.27
N LEU A 65 13.52 4.67 39.88
CA LEU A 65 12.56 5.00 38.82
C LEU A 65 11.22 5.49 39.40
N THR A 66 11.27 6.62 40.09
CA THR A 66 10.13 7.19 40.84
C THR A 66 8.97 7.69 39.96
N ARG A 67 9.21 7.92 38.66
CA ARG A 67 8.18 8.34 37.68
C ARG A 67 7.32 7.18 37.14
N ARG A 68 7.50 5.97 37.66
CA ARG A 68 6.68 4.80 37.32
C ARG A 68 5.87 4.37 38.54
N PRO A 69 4.71 3.73 38.36
CA PRO A 69 3.94 3.23 39.50
C PRO A 69 4.77 2.28 40.37
N PRO A 70 4.68 2.37 41.70
CA PRO A 70 5.34 1.41 42.58
C PRO A 70 4.89 -0.03 42.30
N GLY A 71 5.82 -0.98 42.41
CA GLY A 71 5.58 -2.39 42.19
C GLY A 71 5.43 -2.80 40.73
N ASN A 72 5.70 -1.90 39.77
CA ASN A 72 5.42 -2.12 38.34
C ASN A 72 6.14 -3.34 37.74
N LEU A 73 5.36 -4.19 37.07
CA LEU A 73 5.79 -5.44 36.44
C LEU A 73 5.57 -5.45 34.92
N VAL A 74 5.57 -4.27 34.28
CA VAL A 74 5.48 -4.12 32.82
C VAL A 74 6.86 -4.04 32.18
N VAL A 75 7.03 -4.74 31.04
CA VAL A 75 8.17 -4.53 30.14
C VAL A 75 7.85 -3.37 29.21
N TRP A 76 8.63 -2.30 29.28
CA TRP A 76 8.40 -1.05 28.56
C TRP A 76 8.97 -1.09 27.14
N CYS A 77 8.32 -0.38 26.22
CA CYS A 77 8.86 -0.17 24.88
C CYS A 77 9.97 0.88 24.94
N THR A 78 11.15 0.55 24.40
CA THR A 78 12.33 1.44 24.42
C THR A 78 12.29 2.52 23.34
N ALA A 79 11.43 2.39 22.33
CA ALA A 79 11.28 3.36 21.24
C ALA A 79 10.15 4.38 21.49
N CYS A 80 9.20 4.07 22.36
CA CYS A 80 8.11 5.00 22.71
C CYS A 80 8.64 6.17 23.54
N PRO A 81 8.08 7.39 23.37
CA PRO A 81 8.42 8.53 24.22
C PRO A 81 8.02 8.28 25.68
N GLU A 82 8.97 8.48 26.59
CA GLU A 82 8.78 8.42 28.04
C GLU A 82 9.43 9.67 28.68
N PRO A 83 8.63 10.71 29.02
CA PRO A 83 9.15 11.96 29.56
C PRO A 83 9.97 11.75 30.84
N GLY A 84 11.17 12.33 30.89
CA GLY A 84 12.10 12.17 32.00
C GLY A 84 12.85 10.83 32.04
N PHE A 85 12.70 9.98 31.01
CA PHE A 85 13.43 8.71 30.90
C PHE A 85 14.25 8.62 29.61
N ASN A 86 13.61 8.71 28.43
CA ASN A 86 14.30 8.56 27.13
C ASN A 86 14.06 9.72 26.16
N MET A 87 13.39 10.78 26.60
CA MET A 87 13.17 12.00 25.80
C MET A 87 14.28 13.02 26.04
N GLU A 88 14.49 13.90 25.07
CA GLU A 88 15.50 14.95 25.14
C GLU A 88 15.03 16.09 26.03
N ARG A 89 15.96 16.84 26.62
CA ARG A 89 15.59 18.03 27.41
C ARG A 89 14.98 19.08 26.48
N GLY A 90 13.87 19.69 26.88
CA GLY A 90 13.19 20.71 26.07
C GLY A 90 12.36 20.14 24.92
N TRP A 91 12.10 18.84 24.89
CA TRP A 91 11.19 18.23 23.90
C TRP A 91 9.78 18.87 23.91
N GLU A 92 9.39 19.48 25.02
CA GLU A 92 8.13 20.20 25.19
C GLU A 92 8.02 21.44 24.29
N THR A 93 9.14 21.99 23.81
CA THR A 93 9.16 23.16 22.92
C THR A 93 9.12 22.79 21.44
N THR A 94 9.10 21.50 21.09
CA THR A 94 8.99 21.04 19.70
C THR A 94 7.74 21.63 19.04
N SER A 95 7.92 22.24 17.87
CA SER A 95 6.82 22.89 17.17
C SER A 95 5.76 21.88 16.70
N LYS A 96 4.53 22.36 16.49
CA LYS A 96 3.42 21.49 16.02
C LYS A 96 3.75 20.74 14.73
N ARG A 97 4.54 21.35 13.84
CA ARG A 97 4.98 20.75 12.56
C ARG A 97 5.91 19.55 12.74
N PHE A 98 6.58 19.46 13.88
CA PHE A 98 7.51 18.37 14.22
C PHE A 98 7.01 17.50 15.37
N MET A 99 5.71 17.58 15.72
CA MET A 99 5.16 16.82 16.85
C MET A 99 5.31 15.30 16.68
N HIS A 100 5.44 14.77 15.46
CA HIS A 100 5.68 13.35 15.19
C HIS A 100 6.99 12.84 15.80
N LEU A 101 7.96 13.73 16.03
CA LEU A 101 9.21 13.37 16.68
C LEU A 101 8.94 12.84 18.10
N ASN A 102 7.96 13.38 18.81
CA ASN A 102 7.70 13.11 20.22
C ASN A 102 6.32 12.48 20.50
N GLN A 103 5.53 12.16 19.47
CA GLN A 103 4.19 11.61 19.62
C GLN A 103 4.16 10.16 20.10
N LEU A 104 3.26 9.86 21.04
CA LEU A 104 2.90 8.49 21.41
C LEU A 104 1.73 7.99 20.56
N ASN A 105 1.95 6.92 19.81
CA ASN A 105 0.90 6.26 19.03
C ASN A 105 0.37 5.04 19.80
N LEU A 106 -0.92 5.04 20.13
CA LEU A 106 -1.63 3.96 20.83
C LEU A 106 -2.74 3.38 19.93
N GLY A 107 -2.93 2.08 19.98
CA GLY A 107 -4.03 1.37 19.33
C GLY A 107 -4.84 0.56 20.32
N LEU A 108 -6.16 0.54 20.13
CA LEU A 108 -7.13 -0.23 20.89
C LEU A 108 -7.76 -1.28 19.99
N ASP A 109 -7.81 -2.52 20.45
CA ASP A 109 -8.50 -3.59 19.72
C ASP A 109 -8.98 -4.74 20.62
N GLY A 110 -10.10 -5.35 20.23
CA GLY A 110 -10.79 -6.42 20.94
C GLY A 110 -10.58 -7.80 20.34
N ASN A 111 -10.25 -8.79 21.19
CA ASN A 111 -10.01 -10.17 20.78
C ASN A 111 -10.92 -11.17 21.51
N PHE A 112 -11.80 -11.84 20.77
CA PHE A 112 -12.78 -12.80 21.29
C PHE A 112 -12.30 -14.25 21.35
N HIS A 113 -11.08 -14.55 20.88
CA HIS A 113 -10.49 -15.90 20.98
C HIS A 113 -9.96 -16.20 22.38
N LEU A 114 -9.58 -15.15 23.13
CA LEU A 114 -9.06 -15.23 24.51
C LEU A 114 -10.18 -15.27 25.56
N ASN A 115 -11.19 -16.09 25.30
CA ASN A 115 -12.39 -16.24 26.14
C ASN A 115 -12.21 -17.28 27.26
N LYS A 116 -13.14 -17.26 28.23
CA LYS A 116 -13.16 -18.14 29.40
C LYS A 116 -14.57 -18.70 29.61
N LEU A 117 -14.68 -20.01 29.81
CA LEU A 117 -15.94 -20.64 30.17
C LEU A 117 -16.37 -20.27 31.58
N LYS A 118 -17.69 -20.19 31.79
CA LYS A 118 -18.28 -20.06 33.12
C LYS A 118 -17.97 -21.33 33.92
N LYS A 119 -17.35 -21.15 35.09
CA LYS A 119 -17.02 -22.24 36.03
C LYS A 119 -17.70 -21.98 37.38
N LYS A 120 -17.70 -22.99 38.25
CA LYS A 120 -18.08 -22.77 39.65
C LYS A 120 -17.08 -21.74 40.21
N PRO A 121 -17.55 -20.65 40.84
CA PRO A 121 -16.66 -19.65 41.40
C PRO A 121 -15.81 -20.31 42.50
N GLU A 122 -14.49 -20.28 42.32
CA GLU A 122 -13.53 -20.58 43.38
C GLU A 122 -13.09 -19.22 43.94
N SER A 123 -13.47 -18.91 45.18
CA SER A 123 -13.25 -17.59 45.80
C SER A 123 -11.77 -17.20 45.93
N ASP A 124 -10.87 -18.17 45.86
CA ASP A 124 -9.48 -17.99 46.27
C ASP A 124 -8.49 -17.84 45.08
N ASP A 125 -8.94 -18.02 43.83
CA ASP A 125 -8.06 -17.86 42.65
C ASP A 125 -7.97 -16.40 42.16
N ILE A 126 -7.09 -15.63 42.80
CA ILE A 126 -6.74 -14.25 42.41
C ILE A 126 -5.44 -14.21 41.60
N SER A 127 -5.28 -13.24 40.70
CA SER A 127 -4.00 -13.00 40.00
C SER A 127 -2.88 -12.67 40.99
N LEU A 128 -1.69 -13.29 40.84
CA LEU A 128 -0.53 -12.99 41.69
C LEU A 128 0.13 -11.65 41.34
N PHE A 129 -0.16 -11.11 40.15
CA PHE A 129 0.31 -9.79 39.72
C PHE A 129 -0.50 -8.65 40.34
N GLN A 130 -1.75 -8.90 40.76
CA GLN A 130 -2.59 -7.97 41.55
C GLN A 130 -2.63 -6.54 40.97
N GLY A 131 -2.82 -6.41 39.66
CA GLY A 131 -2.94 -5.11 39.00
C GLY A 131 -1.62 -4.34 38.77
N ARG A 132 -0.47 -4.95 39.08
CA ARG A 132 0.86 -4.32 38.91
C ARG A 132 1.44 -4.44 37.50
N ALA A 133 0.70 -5.02 36.56
CA ALA A 133 1.16 -5.28 35.19
C ALA A 133 0.16 -4.73 34.16
N TYR A 134 -0.07 -5.47 33.06
CA TYR A 134 -0.94 -5.08 31.96
C TYR A 134 -2.44 -5.03 32.33
N TYR A 135 -2.87 -5.86 33.28
CA TYR A 135 -4.23 -5.84 33.81
C TYR A 135 -4.34 -4.85 34.97
N PRO A 136 -5.48 -4.16 35.13
CA PRO A 136 -5.83 -3.51 36.38
C PRO A 136 -6.08 -4.54 37.48
N GLU A 137 -6.18 -4.08 38.73
CA GLU A 137 -6.57 -4.94 39.84
C GLU A 137 -8.03 -5.39 39.68
N GLU A 138 -8.28 -6.70 39.78
CA GLU A 138 -9.57 -7.34 39.44
C GLU A 138 -10.75 -6.72 40.19
N GLU A 139 -10.63 -6.52 41.50
CA GLU A 139 -11.72 -5.95 42.32
C GLU A 139 -12.00 -4.48 41.96
N LYS A 140 -10.95 -3.70 41.69
CA LYS A 140 -11.11 -2.31 41.20
C LYS A 140 -11.76 -2.26 39.83
N TYR A 141 -11.44 -3.23 38.96
CA TYR A 141 -12.05 -3.32 37.64
C TYR A 141 -13.53 -3.71 37.71
N LYS A 142 -13.89 -4.70 38.54
CA LYS A 142 -15.29 -5.06 38.81
C LYS A 142 -16.08 -3.87 39.37
N GLU A 143 -15.48 -3.14 40.31
CA GLU A 143 -16.09 -1.93 40.87
C GLU A 143 -16.32 -0.87 39.79
N TYR A 144 -15.29 -0.59 38.98
CA TYR A 144 -15.40 0.31 37.83
C TYR A 144 -16.55 -0.09 36.90
N LEU A 145 -16.70 -1.37 36.57
CA LEU A 145 -17.80 -1.87 35.73
C LEU A 145 -19.17 -1.76 36.40
N ARG A 146 -19.23 -1.78 37.73
CA ARG A 146 -20.47 -1.63 38.51
C ARG A 146 -20.96 -0.19 38.48
N VAL A 147 -20.07 0.77 38.67
CA VAL A 147 -20.41 2.20 38.75
C VAL A 147 -20.47 2.88 37.39
N THR A 148 -19.79 2.34 36.38
CA THR A 148 -19.76 2.90 35.03
C THR A 148 -20.87 2.29 34.16
N PRO A 149 -21.91 3.06 33.80
CA PRO A 149 -23.02 2.55 33.00
C PRO A 149 -22.56 2.13 31.61
N SER A 150 -23.23 1.14 31.03
CA SER A 150 -23.02 0.79 29.63
C SER A 150 -23.71 1.82 28.73
N SER A 151 -22.93 2.59 27.97
CA SER A 151 -23.47 3.53 26.99
C SER A 151 -23.82 2.79 25.69
N ALA A 152 -25.11 2.72 25.35
CA ALA A 152 -25.58 2.22 24.06
C ALA A 152 -25.41 3.31 22.98
N GLU A 153 -24.16 3.70 22.70
CA GLU A 153 -23.89 4.73 21.71
C GLU A 153 -24.08 4.14 20.30
N LYS A 154 -24.97 4.76 19.53
CA LYS A 154 -25.24 4.35 18.15
C LYS A 154 -24.06 4.77 17.28
N SER A 155 -23.40 3.82 16.62
CA SER A 155 -22.39 4.15 15.61
C SER A 155 -23.02 5.00 14.51
N VAL A 156 -22.32 6.02 14.04
CA VAL A 156 -22.76 6.83 12.90
C VAL A 156 -22.68 6.00 11.61
N CYS A 157 -21.70 5.10 11.53
CA CYS A 157 -21.50 4.20 10.38
C CYS A 157 -22.41 2.96 10.47
N ASN A 158 -23.20 2.71 9.41
CA ASN A 158 -24.24 1.67 9.38
C ASN A 158 -23.68 0.23 9.30
N ASN A 159 -22.52 0.00 8.67
CA ASN A 159 -21.95 -1.35 8.52
C ASN A 159 -21.50 -1.97 9.86
N LEU A 160 -20.98 -1.15 10.78
CA LEU A 160 -20.57 -1.60 12.12
C LEU A 160 -21.75 -2.08 12.97
N LYS A 161 -22.97 -1.54 12.74
CA LYS A 161 -24.18 -1.95 13.49
C LYS A 161 -24.54 -3.41 13.26
N VAL A 162 -24.31 -3.91 12.03
CA VAL A 162 -24.67 -5.28 11.64
C VAL A 162 -23.73 -6.30 12.29
N VAL A 163 -22.42 -6.01 12.32
CA VAL A 163 -21.40 -6.86 12.94
C VAL A 163 -21.59 -6.96 14.46
N ASN A 164 -21.89 -5.85 15.13
CA ASN A 164 -22.08 -5.80 16.58
C ASN A 164 -23.33 -6.56 17.07
N THR A 165 -24.28 -6.85 16.20
CA THR A 165 -25.55 -7.50 16.58
C THR A 165 -25.51 -9.03 16.45
N GLN A 166 -24.65 -9.58 15.59
CA GLN A 166 -24.65 -11.03 15.27
C GLN A 166 -24.03 -11.94 16.35
N ASN A 167 -23.22 -11.41 17.28
CA ASN A 167 -22.37 -12.25 18.14
C ASN A 167 -22.92 -12.61 19.53
N LYS A 168 -24.04 -12.02 19.99
CA LYS A 168 -24.50 -12.18 21.39
C LYS A 168 -24.90 -13.61 21.78
N ARG A 169 -25.39 -14.44 20.85
CA ARG A 169 -25.77 -15.84 21.14
C ARG A 169 -24.58 -16.78 21.38
N LYS A 170 -23.40 -16.47 20.81
CA LYS A 170 -22.19 -17.34 20.90
C LYS A 170 -21.54 -17.35 22.29
N PHE A 171 -21.88 -16.39 23.15
CA PHE A 171 -21.20 -16.17 24.43
C PHE A 171 -21.99 -16.63 25.67
N LYS A 172 -23.14 -17.29 25.50
CA LYS A 172 -24.04 -17.64 26.63
C LYS A 172 -23.38 -18.51 27.71
N THR A 173 -22.36 -19.30 27.36
CA THR A 173 -21.62 -20.19 28.28
C THR A 173 -20.29 -19.60 28.76
N MET A 174 -19.97 -18.38 28.36
CA MET A 174 -18.71 -17.71 28.68
C MET A 174 -18.90 -16.76 29.87
N GLU A 175 -17.92 -16.73 30.76
CA GLU A 175 -17.81 -15.70 31.81
C GLU A 175 -17.03 -14.49 31.28
N VAL A 176 -15.93 -14.76 30.55
CA VAL A 176 -15.17 -13.76 29.80
C VAL A 176 -15.34 -14.06 28.31
N THR A 177 -15.86 -13.10 27.55
CA THR A 177 -16.12 -13.24 26.11
C THR A 177 -14.91 -12.97 25.24
N GLY A 178 -13.88 -12.33 25.79
CA GLY A 178 -12.66 -11.91 25.12
C GLY A 178 -11.85 -10.94 25.96
N VAL A 179 -10.87 -10.28 25.36
CA VAL A 179 -10.08 -9.20 25.99
C VAL A 179 -10.01 -7.99 25.07
N VAL A 180 -9.75 -6.81 25.62
CA VAL A 180 -9.31 -5.64 24.84
C VAL A 180 -7.90 -5.28 25.25
N ASN A 181 -7.03 -5.00 24.27
CA ASN A 181 -5.70 -4.47 24.51
C ASN A 181 -5.59 -3.01 24.09
N CYS A 182 -4.77 -2.26 24.83
CA CYS A 182 -4.13 -1.03 24.39
C CYS A 182 -2.64 -1.32 24.16
N ALA A 183 -2.12 -1.04 22.96
CA ALA A 183 -0.72 -1.26 22.58
C ALA A 183 -0.14 -0.08 21.82
N CYS A 184 1.19 0.10 21.80
CA CYS A 184 1.81 1.09 20.91
C CYS A 184 1.93 0.62 19.46
N ASN A 185 2.33 1.53 18.56
CA ASN A 185 2.66 1.22 17.17
C ASN A 185 3.83 0.20 17.00
N HIS A 186 4.71 0.06 18.00
CA HIS A 186 5.72 -1.03 18.02
C HIS A 186 5.15 -2.39 18.44
N VAL A 187 3.83 -2.44 18.70
CA VAL A 187 3.07 -3.60 19.12
C VAL A 187 3.49 -4.08 20.52
N CYS A 188 3.90 -3.18 21.42
CA CYS A 188 4.07 -3.51 22.83
C CYS A 188 2.74 -3.27 23.57
N VAL A 189 2.27 -4.26 24.31
CA VAL A 189 1.01 -4.19 25.09
C VAL A 189 1.25 -3.33 26.33
N PHE A 190 0.35 -2.40 26.63
CA PHE A 190 0.40 -1.54 27.82
C PHE A 190 -0.82 -1.67 28.72
N GLY A 191 -1.99 -2.03 28.17
CA GLY A 191 -3.19 -2.26 28.96
C GLY A 191 -3.98 -3.41 28.41
N THR A 192 -4.57 -4.23 29.29
CA THR A 192 -5.45 -5.34 28.93
C THR A 192 -6.59 -5.43 29.93
N VAL A 193 -7.81 -5.66 29.46
CA VAL A 193 -8.96 -5.96 30.33
C VAL A 193 -9.84 -7.07 29.77
N ASP A 194 -10.58 -7.74 30.67
CA ASP A 194 -11.54 -8.78 30.31
C ASP A 194 -12.89 -8.21 29.84
N LEU A 195 -13.43 -8.79 28.77
CA LEU A 195 -14.76 -8.50 28.23
C LEU A 195 -15.80 -9.46 28.80
N HIS A 196 -16.97 -8.96 29.22
CA HIS A 196 -18.02 -9.78 29.84
C HIS A 196 -19.29 -9.92 28.99
N LEU A 197 -19.58 -8.95 28.11
CA LEU A 197 -20.80 -8.91 27.30
C LEU A 197 -20.48 -8.44 25.87
N GLY A 198 -19.39 -8.96 25.31
CA GLY A 198 -18.77 -8.39 24.12
C GLY A 198 -18.00 -7.12 24.44
N GLU A 199 -17.55 -6.42 23.40
CA GLU A 199 -16.82 -5.17 23.54
C GLU A 199 -17.79 -4.02 23.82
N GLN A 200 -17.54 -3.29 24.92
CA GLN A 200 -18.26 -2.08 25.31
C GLN A 200 -17.25 -0.98 25.56
N PHE A 201 -17.63 0.29 25.30
CA PHE A 201 -16.72 1.42 25.48
C PHE A 201 -16.12 1.50 26.88
N ARG A 202 -16.87 1.21 27.94
CA ARG A 202 -16.31 1.15 29.30
C ARG A 202 -15.15 0.13 29.46
N ASN A 203 -15.19 -1.00 28.73
CA ASN A 203 -14.07 -1.94 28.76
C ASN A 203 -12.85 -1.33 28.06
N THR A 204 -13.07 -0.75 26.88
CA THR A 204 -12.02 -0.08 26.10
C THR A 204 -11.42 1.12 26.84
N ASP A 205 -12.26 1.92 27.50
CA ASP A 205 -11.89 3.03 28.37
C ASP A 205 -10.97 2.54 29.50
N ALA A 206 -11.31 1.42 30.15
CA ALA A 206 -10.49 0.83 31.22
C ALA A 206 -9.11 0.33 30.72
N ALA A 207 -9.05 -0.26 29.51
CA ALA A 207 -7.77 -0.67 28.92
C ALA A 207 -6.88 0.55 28.60
N LEU A 208 -7.48 1.62 28.06
CA LEU A 208 -6.78 2.88 27.80
C LEU A 208 -6.31 3.54 29.11
N LEU A 209 -7.18 3.61 30.13
CA LEU A 209 -6.85 4.15 31.45
C LEU A 209 -5.68 3.38 32.09
N GLN A 210 -5.66 2.05 31.98
CA GLN A 210 -4.54 1.25 32.49
C GLN A 210 -3.23 1.62 31.77
N ALA A 211 -3.25 1.74 30.44
CA ALA A 211 -2.07 2.13 29.66
C ALA A 211 -1.57 3.55 30.02
N LEU A 212 -2.48 4.52 30.13
CA LEU A 212 -2.13 5.90 30.45
C LEU A 212 -1.68 6.06 31.90
N ARG A 213 -2.31 5.37 32.85
CA ARG A 213 -1.88 5.34 34.26
C ARG A 213 -0.45 4.88 34.42
N LEU A 214 -0.05 3.85 33.68
CA LEU A 214 1.33 3.37 33.71
C LEU A 214 2.30 4.43 33.19
N ARG A 215 1.95 5.12 32.09
CA ARG A 215 2.79 6.09 31.38
C ARG A 215 2.90 7.46 32.03
N MET A 216 1.84 7.89 32.71
CA MET A 216 1.69 9.27 33.21
C MET A 216 1.76 9.32 34.74
N HIS A 217 2.33 8.30 35.36
CA HIS A 217 2.42 8.24 36.82
C HIS A 217 3.23 9.41 37.36
N GLY A 218 2.69 10.08 38.38
CA GLY A 218 3.33 11.24 38.99
C GLY A 218 3.40 12.49 38.09
N GLN A 219 2.65 12.53 36.98
CA GLN A 219 2.55 13.71 36.12
C GLN A 219 1.22 14.43 36.35
N GLU A 220 1.30 15.70 36.78
CA GLU A 220 0.12 16.57 36.94
C GLU A 220 -0.39 17.10 35.59
N LYS A 221 0.54 17.32 34.64
CA LYS A 221 0.28 17.70 33.26
C LYS A 221 1.27 17.00 32.34
N SER A 222 0.85 16.71 31.11
CA SER A 222 1.75 16.20 30.08
C SER A 222 1.43 16.89 28.75
N ASP A 223 2.44 17.50 28.14
CA ASP A 223 2.35 18.07 26.78
C ASP A 223 2.59 17.00 25.70
N LEU A 224 2.61 15.72 26.10
CA LEU A 224 2.85 14.60 25.20
C LEU A 224 1.66 14.43 24.25
N ALA A 225 1.89 14.65 22.96
CA ALA A 225 0.90 14.36 21.93
C ALA A 225 0.61 12.86 21.85
N ILE A 226 -0.68 12.51 21.79
CA ILE A 226 -1.12 11.12 21.66
C ILE A 226 -2.00 10.96 20.43
N MET A 227 -1.67 10.00 19.57
CA MET A 227 -2.55 9.53 18.50
C MET A 227 -3.15 8.19 18.91
N LEU A 228 -4.48 8.14 19.01
CA LEU A 228 -5.23 6.95 19.37
C LEU A 228 -5.89 6.35 18.13
N SER A 229 -5.57 5.10 17.79
CA SER A 229 -6.25 4.33 16.75
C SER A 229 -7.28 3.37 17.36
N TYR A 230 -8.48 3.35 16.80
CA TYR A 230 -9.55 2.42 17.19
C TYR A 230 -10.57 2.30 16.06
N ASP A 231 -11.06 1.08 15.80
CA ASP A 231 -11.96 0.78 14.67
C ASP A 231 -13.17 1.70 14.62
N CYS A 232 -13.76 2.01 15.78
CA CYS A 232 -14.95 2.85 15.84
C CYS A 232 -14.67 4.25 16.40
N ASN A 233 -13.46 4.78 16.19
CA ASN A 233 -13.10 6.10 16.71
C ASN A 233 -14.09 7.20 16.31
N CYS A 234 -14.70 7.14 15.12
CA CYS A 234 -15.74 8.08 14.69
C CYS A 234 -16.96 8.18 15.63
N ALA A 235 -17.17 7.19 16.50
CA ALA A 235 -18.17 7.21 17.56
C ALA A 235 -17.52 7.35 18.94
N TYR A 236 -16.48 6.55 19.21
CA TYR A 236 -15.85 6.43 20.53
C TYR A 236 -15.32 7.76 21.09
N ASN A 237 -14.66 8.58 20.26
CA ASN A 237 -14.00 9.81 20.72
C ASN A 237 -14.99 10.88 21.21
N LYS A 238 -16.22 10.91 20.69
CA LYS A 238 -17.18 12.00 20.89
C LYS A 238 -17.51 12.25 22.36
N ASN A 239 -17.63 11.17 23.13
CA ASN A 239 -17.97 11.22 24.55
C ASN A 239 -16.81 10.71 25.42
N LEU A 240 -15.60 10.54 24.87
CA LEU A 240 -14.46 10.02 25.62
C LEU A 240 -14.12 10.92 26.81
N SER A 241 -14.09 12.24 26.60
CA SER A 241 -13.85 13.22 27.65
C SER A 241 -14.90 13.12 28.76
N VAL A 242 -16.18 13.04 28.41
CA VAL A 242 -17.30 12.88 29.35
C VAL A 242 -17.16 11.59 30.16
N ARG A 243 -16.85 10.46 29.51
CA ARG A 243 -16.65 9.18 30.20
C ARG A 243 -15.45 9.21 31.16
N PHE A 244 -14.44 10.04 30.89
CA PHE A 244 -13.22 10.13 31.70
C PHE A 244 -13.33 11.13 32.87
N GLN A 245 -14.29 12.05 32.88
CA GLN A 245 -14.43 13.10 33.91
C GLN A 245 -14.51 12.57 35.36
N GLY A 246 -15.07 11.38 35.57
CA GLY A 246 -15.24 10.78 36.92
C GLY A 246 -14.30 9.63 37.26
N VAL A 247 -13.41 9.23 36.35
CA VAL A 247 -12.58 8.01 36.50
C VAL A 247 -11.10 8.22 36.17
N ALA A 248 -10.77 9.29 35.43
CA ALA A 248 -9.40 9.66 35.11
C ALA A 248 -8.80 10.58 36.18
N PHE A 249 -7.51 10.42 36.46
CA PHE A 249 -6.75 11.38 37.27
C PHE A 249 -6.30 12.58 36.43
N ASP A 250 -5.90 13.66 37.08
CA ASP A 250 -5.66 14.99 36.48
C ASP A 250 -4.73 14.96 35.27
N GLY A 251 -3.61 14.23 35.38
CA GLY A 251 -2.67 14.05 34.27
C GLY A 251 -3.32 13.44 33.01
N VAL A 252 -4.19 12.43 33.17
CA VAL A 252 -4.90 11.83 32.03
C VAL A 252 -5.91 12.79 31.43
N ARG A 253 -6.62 13.56 32.26
CA ARG A 253 -7.62 14.54 31.78
C ARG A 253 -6.97 15.60 30.88
N ALA A 254 -5.80 16.10 31.24
CA ALA A 254 -5.05 17.07 30.43
C ALA A 254 -4.65 16.50 29.05
N CYS A 255 -4.25 15.22 28.97
CA CYS A 255 -3.90 14.60 27.69
C CYS A 255 -5.09 14.39 26.75
N LEU A 256 -6.32 14.28 27.26
CA LEU A 256 -7.50 14.10 26.38
C LEU A 256 -7.75 15.31 25.48
N GLU A 257 -7.34 16.51 25.90
CA GLU A 257 -7.48 17.75 25.13
C GLU A 257 -6.55 17.81 23.92
N THR A 258 -5.40 17.12 23.99
CA THR A 258 -4.38 17.09 22.94
C THR A 258 -4.36 15.78 22.14
N MET A 259 -5.24 14.83 22.50
CA MET A 259 -5.37 13.55 21.80
C MET A 259 -5.95 13.72 20.38
N ARG A 260 -5.32 13.02 19.43
CA ARG A 260 -5.78 12.88 18.05
C ARG A 260 -6.34 11.47 17.85
N TYR A 261 -7.34 11.33 16.99
CA TYR A 261 -8.08 10.09 16.82
C TYR A 261 -8.06 9.65 15.36
N MET A 262 -7.67 8.40 15.11
CA MET A 262 -7.67 7.82 13.77
C MET A 262 -8.39 6.47 13.73
N ILE A 263 -8.85 6.04 12.57
CA ILE A 263 -9.36 4.68 12.34
C ILE A 263 -8.29 3.93 11.55
N PRO A 264 -7.95 2.68 11.93
CA PRO A 264 -7.00 1.87 11.18
C PRO A 264 -7.37 1.72 9.67
N ASP A 265 -6.36 1.63 8.81
CA ASP A 265 -6.50 1.76 7.35
C ASP A 265 -7.39 0.69 6.68
N LEU A 266 -7.42 -0.53 7.20
CA LEU A 266 -8.29 -1.61 6.75
C LEU A 266 -9.73 -1.35 7.19
N HIS A 267 -9.91 -0.96 8.45
CA HIS A 267 -11.21 -0.74 9.06
C HIS A 267 -11.93 0.48 8.49
N VAL A 268 -11.23 1.58 8.24
CA VAL A 268 -11.83 2.84 7.73
C VAL A 268 -12.57 2.65 6.39
N GLN A 269 -12.21 1.63 5.59
CA GLN A 269 -12.93 1.28 4.36
C GLN A 269 -14.38 0.84 4.60
N GLY A 270 -14.66 0.26 5.76
CA GLY A 270 -15.99 -0.17 6.19
C GLY A 270 -16.88 0.97 6.68
N HIS A 271 -16.34 2.18 6.84
CA HIS A 271 -17.04 3.36 7.33
C HIS A 271 -17.70 4.17 6.20
N GLN A 272 -18.50 5.17 6.58
CA GLN A 272 -19.01 6.16 5.63
C GLN A 272 -17.85 6.95 4.99
N ASP A 273 -18.04 7.42 3.76
CA ASP A 273 -17.00 8.10 2.97
C ASP A 273 -16.28 9.23 3.72
N ASP A 274 -17.03 10.04 4.44
CA ASP A 274 -16.52 11.17 5.21
C ASP A 274 -15.52 10.76 6.29
N CYS A 275 -15.65 9.56 6.88
CA CYS A 275 -14.70 9.07 7.89
C CYS A 275 -13.29 8.89 7.34
N ILE A 276 -13.13 8.69 6.04
CA ILE A 276 -11.81 8.51 5.42
C ILE A 276 -11.02 9.80 5.49
N TYR A 277 -11.65 10.94 5.24
CA TYR A 277 -11.00 12.25 5.26
C TYR A 277 -10.87 12.81 6.69
N LEU A 278 -11.73 12.38 7.62
CA LEU A 278 -11.66 12.77 9.02
C LEU A 278 -10.70 11.93 9.88
N TYR A 279 -10.65 10.63 9.63
CA TYR A 279 -10.01 9.65 10.52
C TYR A 279 -9.03 8.72 9.79
N GLY A 280 -8.90 8.79 8.47
CA GLY A 280 -7.96 7.95 7.73
C GLY A 280 -6.52 8.36 7.98
N SER A 281 -5.64 7.39 8.26
CA SER A 281 -4.24 7.64 8.66
C SER A 281 -3.46 8.49 7.66
N GLY A 282 -3.80 8.37 6.38
CA GLY A 282 -3.07 8.97 5.27
C GLY A 282 -3.35 10.44 5.02
N TYR A 283 -4.21 11.06 5.83
CA TYR A 283 -4.56 12.48 5.76
C TYR A 283 -4.29 13.21 7.08
N PHE A 284 -3.52 12.60 7.99
CA PHE A 284 -2.99 13.26 9.18
C PHE A 284 -1.55 13.68 8.95
N GLU A 285 -1.26 14.95 9.18
CA GLU A 285 0.12 15.41 9.37
C GLU A 285 0.69 14.87 10.68
N CYS A 286 2.01 14.76 10.71
CA CYS A 286 2.78 14.26 11.84
C CYS A 286 2.32 12.86 12.28
N ASN A 287 1.98 11.98 11.33
CA ASN A 287 1.57 10.61 11.60
C ASN A 287 2.41 9.59 10.80
N GLY A 288 3.22 10.04 9.85
CA GLY A 288 4.07 9.18 9.01
C GLY A 288 3.27 8.02 8.39
N HIS A 289 3.84 6.82 8.47
CA HIS A 289 3.22 5.59 7.99
C HIS A 289 2.59 4.72 9.10
N ASN A 290 2.16 5.34 10.21
CA ASN A 290 1.35 4.66 11.21
C ASN A 290 -0.05 4.33 10.65
N HIS A 291 -0.31 3.05 10.38
CA HIS A 291 -1.56 2.57 9.79
C HIS A 291 -2.58 2.04 10.83
N GLY A 292 -2.24 2.00 12.13
CA GLY A 292 -3.14 1.59 13.22
C GLY A 292 -3.41 0.08 13.38
N GLU A 293 -3.17 -0.73 12.35
CA GLU A 293 -3.48 -2.19 12.35
C GLU A 293 -2.50 -3.08 13.11
N GLY A 294 -1.38 -2.53 13.61
CA GLY A 294 -0.27 -3.31 14.16
C GLY A 294 -0.67 -4.21 15.34
N ILE A 295 -1.67 -3.81 16.13
CA ILE A 295 -2.16 -4.55 17.29
C ILE A 295 -2.74 -5.92 16.91
N GLU A 296 -3.37 -6.04 15.73
CA GLU A 296 -3.96 -7.30 15.26
C GLU A 296 -2.91 -8.40 15.01
N GLN A 297 -1.69 -7.99 14.64
CA GLN A 297 -0.60 -8.92 14.35
C GLN A 297 -0.25 -9.79 15.57
N TYR A 298 -0.40 -9.24 16.78
CA TYR A 298 -0.12 -9.97 18.01
C TYR A 298 -1.16 -11.07 18.29
N TRP A 299 -2.40 -10.90 17.84
CA TRP A 299 -3.47 -11.88 18.03
C TRP A 299 -3.16 -13.22 17.42
N ALA A 300 -2.53 -13.25 16.24
CA ALA A 300 -2.10 -14.48 15.60
C ALA A 300 -1.22 -15.34 16.53
N LEU A 301 -0.36 -14.69 17.33
CA LEU A 301 0.55 -15.36 18.25
C LEU A 301 -0.13 -15.79 19.55
N ILE A 302 -0.88 -14.89 20.20
CA ILE A 302 -1.46 -15.17 21.52
C ILE A 302 -2.71 -16.04 21.46
N ASN A 303 -3.42 -16.08 20.31
CA ASN A 303 -4.62 -16.90 20.15
C ASN A 303 -4.35 -18.41 20.27
N ALA A 304 -3.11 -18.85 20.08
CA ALA A 304 -2.69 -20.22 20.36
C ALA A 304 -2.89 -20.62 21.85
N LEU A 305 -2.95 -19.65 22.77
CA LEU A 305 -3.31 -19.89 24.18
C LEU A 305 -4.81 -20.12 24.39
N GLY A 306 -5.67 -19.77 23.43
CA GLY A 306 -7.13 -19.73 23.62
C GLY A 306 -7.70 -21.04 24.15
N ALA A 307 -7.23 -22.20 23.66
CA ALA A 307 -7.73 -23.49 24.09
C ALA A 307 -7.39 -23.81 25.57
N GLN A 308 -6.16 -23.52 26.01
CA GLN A 308 -5.72 -23.80 27.37
C GLN A 308 -6.31 -22.82 28.38
N ILE A 309 -6.31 -21.51 28.07
CA ILE A 309 -6.79 -20.50 29.03
C ILE A 309 -8.29 -20.52 29.20
N ARG A 310 -9.04 -21.01 28.20
CA ARG A 310 -10.51 -21.13 28.26
C ARG A 310 -10.99 -21.97 29.43
N GLN A 311 -10.16 -22.93 29.86
CA GLN A 311 -10.41 -23.83 30.96
C GLN A 311 -9.70 -23.42 32.26
N MET A 312 -8.95 -22.32 32.29
CA MET A 312 -8.32 -21.84 33.52
C MET A 312 -9.32 -21.07 34.40
N ASN A 313 -9.05 -21.01 35.70
CA ASN A 313 -9.68 -20.04 36.58
C ASN A 313 -9.12 -18.63 36.27
N ASN A 314 -9.83 -17.57 36.70
CA ASN A 314 -9.56 -16.24 36.15
C ASN A 314 -8.20 -15.68 36.57
N GLY A 315 -7.82 -15.83 37.84
CA GLY A 315 -6.53 -15.36 38.35
C GLY A 315 -5.36 -16.01 37.62
N TYR A 316 -5.39 -17.35 37.46
CA TYR A 316 -4.32 -18.04 36.74
C TYR A 316 -4.31 -17.74 35.24
N ARG A 317 -5.48 -17.53 34.63
CA ARG A 317 -5.60 -17.08 33.25
C ARG A 317 -4.94 -15.72 33.04
N GLN A 318 -5.25 -14.74 33.89
CA GLN A 318 -4.66 -13.41 33.80
C GLN A 318 -3.14 -13.48 33.98
N ASP A 319 -2.64 -14.23 34.96
CA ASP A 319 -1.21 -14.43 35.16
C ASP A 319 -0.53 -15.03 33.92
N THR A 320 -1.20 -15.99 33.27
CA THR A 320 -0.72 -16.57 32.00
C THR A 320 -0.68 -15.51 30.90
N LEU A 321 -1.73 -14.71 30.71
CA LEU A 321 -1.71 -13.64 29.69
C LEU A 321 -0.61 -12.59 29.98
N ILE A 322 -0.44 -12.20 31.24
CA ILE A 322 0.57 -11.22 31.67
C ILE A 322 1.99 -11.69 31.32
N ILE A 323 2.35 -12.95 31.58
CA ILE A 323 3.70 -13.45 31.24
C ILE A 323 3.94 -13.46 29.73
N HIS A 324 2.90 -13.75 28.94
CA HIS A 324 2.98 -13.77 27.48
C HIS A 324 3.03 -12.37 26.87
N HIS A 325 2.36 -11.39 27.47
CA HIS A 325 2.53 -9.97 27.13
C HIS A 325 3.95 -9.49 27.46
N GLY A 326 4.47 -9.87 28.64
CA GLY A 326 5.84 -9.52 29.06
C GLY A 326 6.94 -10.14 28.20
N ASP A 327 6.77 -11.40 27.78
CA ASP A 327 7.67 -12.03 26.82
C ASP A 327 7.60 -11.37 25.44
N HIS A 328 6.40 -11.11 24.93
CA HIS A 328 6.22 -10.41 23.66
C HIS A 328 6.86 -9.02 23.66
N ASN A 329 6.61 -8.22 24.70
CA ASN A 329 7.23 -6.91 24.84
C ASN A 329 8.76 -7.04 24.95
N TRP A 330 9.29 -8.05 25.64
CA TRP A 330 10.75 -8.30 25.69
C TRP A 330 11.35 -8.57 24.33
N LYS A 331 10.67 -9.40 23.52
CA LYS A 331 11.08 -9.72 22.16
C LYS A 331 11.12 -8.47 21.29
N LYS A 332 10.15 -7.58 21.45
CA LYS A 332 10.20 -6.25 20.82
C LYS A 332 11.40 -5.45 21.33
N THR A 333 11.65 -5.40 22.64
CA THR A 333 12.78 -4.66 23.23
C THR A 333 14.13 -5.09 22.66
N TYR A 334 14.49 -6.38 22.72
CA TYR A 334 15.83 -6.81 22.29
C TYR A 334 16.02 -6.82 20.77
N THR A 335 14.94 -6.86 19.99
CA THR A 335 15.00 -6.73 18.51
C THR A 335 14.85 -5.29 18.02
N GLN A 336 14.55 -4.33 18.91
CA GLN A 336 14.21 -2.96 18.54
C GLN A 336 15.31 -2.27 17.74
N GLY A 337 16.59 -2.45 18.15
CA GLY A 337 17.74 -1.92 17.43
C GLY A 337 17.80 -2.42 15.98
N TYR A 338 17.81 -3.73 15.79
CA TYR A 338 17.81 -4.34 14.45
C TYR A 338 16.63 -3.90 13.59
N ARG A 339 15.42 -3.86 14.15
CA ARG A 339 14.21 -3.46 13.42
C ARG A 339 14.29 -2.02 12.93
N LEU A 340 14.75 -1.11 13.78
CA LEU A 340 14.85 0.31 13.44
C LEU A 340 15.94 0.57 12.39
N VAL A 341 16.98 -0.26 12.27
CA VAL A 341 17.93 -0.17 11.15
C VAL A 341 17.21 -0.34 9.81
N ILE A 342 16.48 -1.44 9.69
CA ILE A 342 15.74 -1.78 8.47
C ILE A 342 14.67 -0.72 8.17
N GLU A 343 13.90 -0.33 9.18
CA GLU A 343 12.81 0.63 8.97
C GLU A 343 13.32 2.04 8.65
N THR A 344 14.46 2.47 9.21
CA THR A 344 15.06 3.79 8.88
C THR A 344 15.55 3.81 7.44
N ALA A 345 16.25 2.75 6.99
CA ALA A 345 16.74 2.64 5.62
C ALA A 345 15.58 2.56 4.60
N ASP A 346 14.55 1.75 4.86
CA ASP A 346 13.37 1.66 3.99
C ASP A 346 12.60 2.99 3.93
N ALA A 347 12.46 3.70 5.06
CA ALA A 347 11.78 4.99 5.09
C ALA A 347 12.53 6.06 4.28
N LYS A 348 13.86 6.13 4.40
CA LYS A 348 14.70 7.03 3.59
C LYS A 348 14.57 6.75 2.09
N TYR A 349 14.73 5.48 1.69
CA TYR A 349 14.58 5.06 0.29
C TYR A 349 13.20 5.42 -0.28
N MET A 350 12.15 5.13 0.48
CA MET A 350 10.78 5.42 0.06
C MET A 350 10.52 6.93 -0.01
N TYR A 351 11.07 7.73 0.91
CA TYR A 351 10.97 9.18 0.85
C TYR A 351 11.57 9.72 -0.46
N ARG A 352 12.79 9.32 -0.83
CA ARG A 352 13.44 9.79 -2.06
C ARG A 352 12.62 9.42 -3.30
N LYS A 353 12.18 8.17 -3.38
CA LYS A 353 11.31 7.70 -4.47
C LYS A 353 10.02 8.49 -4.61
N LYS A 354 9.43 8.94 -3.49
CA LYS A 354 8.18 9.70 -3.47
C LYS A 354 8.40 11.18 -3.74
N ARG A 355 9.51 11.74 -3.27
CA ARG A 355 9.97 13.08 -3.59
C ARG A 355 10.17 13.22 -5.10
N ASP A 356 10.98 12.37 -5.72
CA ASP A 356 11.31 12.46 -7.15
C ASP A 356 10.04 12.33 -8.03
N PHE A 357 9.12 11.45 -7.64
CA PHE A 357 7.82 11.35 -8.28
C PHE A 357 6.98 12.62 -8.08
N TYR A 358 6.92 13.15 -6.86
CA TYR A 358 6.17 14.38 -6.57
C TYR A 358 6.73 15.57 -7.36
N ASP A 359 8.04 15.76 -7.40
CA ASP A 359 8.68 16.89 -8.08
C ASP A 359 8.42 16.85 -9.59
N SER A 360 8.58 15.66 -10.21
CA SER A 360 8.22 15.44 -11.61
C SER A 360 6.73 15.69 -11.86
N HIS A 361 5.85 15.14 -11.02
CA HIS A 361 4.41 15.28 -11.18
C HIS A 361 3.93 16.73 -10.97
N SER A 362 4.51 17.42 -10.01
CA SER A 362 4.26 18.82 -9.67
C SER A 362 4.68 19.75 -10.80
N ALA A 363 5.89 19.56 -11.35
CA ALA A 363 6.37 20.32 -12.50
C ALA A 363 5.45 20.18 -13.71
N ARG A 364 5.01 18.96 -14.03
CA ARG A 364 4.04 18.71 -15.11
C ARG A 364 2.70 19.40 -14.85
N CYS A 365 2.18 19.33 -13.63
CA CYS A 365 0.92 20.00 -13.29
C CYS A 365 1.02 21.53 -13.43
N LYS A 366 2.17 22.10 -13.06
CA LYS A 366 2.45 23.54 -13.21
C LYS A 366 2.52 23.97 -14.68
N GLU A 367 3.16 23.15 -15.52
CA GLU A 367 3.26 23.40 -16.97
C GLU A 367 1.89 23.30 -17.65
N GLN A 368 1.11 22.28 -17.29
CA GLN A 368 -0.18 22.00 -17.92
C GLN A 368 -1.31 22.92 -17.42
N TYR A 369 -1.31 23.32 -16.15
CA TYR A 369 -2.39 24.10 -15.52
C TYR A 369 -1.85 25.26 -14.66
N PRO A 370 -1.14 26.25 -15.22
CA PRO A 370 -0.42 27.26 -14.45
C PRO A 370 -1.30 28.04 -13.46
N GLU A 371 -2.46 28.54 -13.91
CA GLU A 371 -3.39 29.31 -13.06
C GLU A 371 -4.01 28.46 -11.94
N ALA A 372 -4.55 27.30 -12.30
CA ALA A 372 -5.16 26.40 -11.32
C ALA A 372 -4.13 25.85 -10.33
N PHE A 373 -2.89 25.63 -10.76
CA PHE A 373 -1.81 25.17 -9.89
C PHE A 373 -1.50 26.21 -8.79
N GLU A 374 -1.49 27.50 -9.11
CA GLU A 374 -1.36 28.57 -8.09
C GLU A 374 -2.52 28.56 -7.09
N GLU A 375 -3.74 28.25 -7.53
CA GLU A 375 -4.88 28.08 -6.62
C GLU A 375 -4.70 26.85 -5.73
N TRP A 376 -4.24 25.72 -6.30
CA TRP A 376 -4.02 24.49 -5.54
C TRP A 376 -3.01 24.69 -4.41
N GLN A 377 -1.97 25.49 -4.63
CA GLN A 377 -0.99 25.81 -3.60
C GLN A 377 -1.59 26.54 -2.39
N LYS A 378 -2.66 27.31 -2.59
CA LYS A 378 -3.36 28.08 -1.53
C LYS A 378 -4.39 27.24 -0.76
N VAL A 379 -4.72 26.03 -1.23
CA VAL A 379 -5.71 25.16 -0.59
C VAL A 379 -5.15 24.58 0.72
N ASP A 380 -5.95 24.62 1.78
CA ASP A 380 -5.63 23.95 3.04
C ASP A 380 -5.60 22.42 2.83
N ARG A 381 -4.57 21.77 3.38
CA ARG A 381 -4.35 20.32 3.28
C ARG A 381 -5.28 19.56 4.23
N TYR A 382 -5.84 20.24 5.21
CA TYR A 382 -6.84 19.67 6.11
C TYR A 382 -8.26 19.72 5.54
N HIS A 383 -9.11 18.86 6.09
CA HIS A 383 -10.53 18.92 5.77
C HIS A 383 -11.16 20.17 6.38
N THR A 384 -12.03 20.82 5.63
CA THR A 384 -12.84 21.95 6.10
C THR A 384 -14.32 21.56 6.08
N PHE A 385 -15.10 22.19 6.94
CA PHE A 385 -16.55 22.00 6.96
C PHE A 385 -17.22 23.14 6.20
N LYS A 386 -17.89 22.82 5.10
CA LYS A 386 -18.78 23.74 4.39
C LYS A 386 -20.15 23.71 5.07
N ASP A 387 -20.69 24.90 5.37
CA ASP A 387 -21.99 25.09 6.04
C ASP A 387 -22.15 24.30 7.37
N GLY A 388 -21.02 23.96 8.01
CA GLY A 388 -20.97 23.17 9.24
C GLY A 388 -21.40 21.70 9.11
N LYS A 389 -21.63 21.19 7.89
CA LYS A 389 -22.16 19.83 7.67
C LYS A 389 -21.37 19.02 6.64
N ASP A 390 -20.95 19.63 5.54
CA ASP A 390 -20.33 18.90 4.43
C ASP A 390 -18.81 19.00 4.47
N ILE A 391 -18.15 17.86 4.38
CA ILE A 391 -16.69 17.79 4.41
C ILE A 391 -16.12 18.09 3.03
N VAL A 392 -15.30 19.14 2.97
CA VAL A 392 -14.48 19.48 1.83
C VAL A 392 -13.05 19.06 2.13
N SER A 393 -12.52 18.14 1.33
CA SER A 393 -11.13 17.69 1.45
C SER A 393 -10.44 17.81 0.09
N PRO A 394 -9.20 18.32 0.02
CA PRO A 394 -8.45 18.38 -1.23
C PRO A 394 -8.20 17.01 -1.84
N TYR A 395 -8.17 15.96 -1.01
CA TYR A 395 -7.96 14.56 -1.41
C TYR A 395 -9.22 13.86 -1.93
N ARG A 396 -10.39 14.51 -1.79
CA ARG A 396 -11.68 14.03 -2.30
C ARG A 396 -11.83 14.44 -3.75
N PHE A 397 -12.18 13.47 -4.58
CA PHE A 397 -12.57 13.72 -5.97
C PHE A 397 -13.97 14.33 -6.00
N ARG A 398 -14.08 15.56 -6.52
CA ARG A 398 -15.30 16.36 -6.55
C ARG A 398 -16.02 16.17 -7.88
N SER A 399 -16.61 15.02 -8.14
CA SER A 399 -17.46 14.86 -9.33
C SER A 399 -18.77 14.15 -9.02
N LYS A 400 -19.87 14.84 -9.34
CA LYS A 400 -21.22 14.28 -9.46
C LYS A 400 -21.50 13.75 -10.89
N GLN A 401 -20.53 13.82 -11.80
CA GLN A 401 -20.67 13.53 -13.22
C GLN A 401 -19.54 12.59 -13.68
N PHE A 402 -19.53 11.35 -13.17
CA PHE A 402 -18.88 10.30 -13.93
C PHE A 402 -19.85 9.78 -14.99
N PRO A 403 -19.44 9.68 -16.26
CA PRO A 403 -20.23 8.97 -17.25
C PRO A 403 -20.43 7.52 -16.77
N SER A 404 -21.69 7.05 -16.74
CA SER A 404 -22.00 5.68 -16.32
C SER A 404 -21.17 4.64 -17.09
N LEU A 405 -20.91 3.45 -16.51
CA LEU A 405 -20.21 2.33 -17.17
C LEU A 405 -20.74 2.08 -18.58
N LYS A 406 -22.07 2.17 -18.75
CA LYS A 406 -22.76 2.05 -20.03
C LYS A 406 -22.30 3.13 -21.01
N SER A 407 -22.19 4.38 -20.58
CA SER A 407 -21.68 5.45 -21.43
C SER A 407 -20.20 5.28 -21.76
N VAL A 408 -19.32 4.85 -20.84
CA VAL A 408 -17.89 4.62 -21.16
C VAL A 408 -17.71 3.47 -22.16
N ILE A 409 -18.49 2.38 -22.02
CA ILE A 409 -18.50 1.25 -22.96
C ILE A 409 -19.06 1.68 -24.33
N THR A 410 -20.19 2.38 -24.36
CA THR A 410 -20.78 2.90 -25.60
C THR A 410 -19.80 3.86 -26.28
N LYS A 411 -19.08 4.68 -25.50
CA LYS A 411 -18.09 5.64 -25.98
C LYS A 411 -16.82 4.99 -26.53
N MET A 412 -16.31 3.91 -25.94
CA MET A 412 -15.18 3.16 -26.52
C MET A 412 -15.54 2.51 -27.85
N ALA A 413 -16.78 2.05 -28.02
CA ALA A 413 -17.27 1.58 -29.31
C ALA A 413 -17.35 2.73 -30.33
N THR A 414 -17.74 3.93 -29.88
CA THR A 414 -17.77 5.12 -30.74
C THR A 414 -16.37 5.64 -31.10
N ILE A 415 -15.39 5.57 -30.19
CA ILE A 415 -13.99 5.92 -30.48
C ILE A 415 -13.46 4.97 -31.55
N ALA A 416 -13.64 3.66 -31.41
CA ALA A 416 -13.22 2.67 -32.41
C ALA A 416 -13.82 2.97 -33.79
N THR A 417 -15.12 3.27 -33.87
CA THR A 417 -15.77 3.64 -35.14
C THR A 417 -15.37 5.02 -35.65
N ALA A 418 -15.04 5.98 -34.78
CA ALA A 418 -14.60 7.32 -35.18
C ALA A 418 -13.15 7.33 -35.67
N THR A 419 -12.26 6.49 -35.12
CA THR A 419 -10.93 6.23 -35.69
C THR A 419 -11.05 5.57 -37.07
N ASP A 420 -11.96 4.60 -37.25
CA ASP A 420 -12.23 4.01 -38.57
C ASP A 420 -12.82 5.02 -39.57
N GLU A 421 -13.73 5.89 -39.13
CA GLU A 421 -14.31 6.95 -39.97
C GLU A 421 -13.31 8.05 -40.30
N LEU A 422 -12.42 8.42 -39.38
CA LEU A 422 -11.33 9.36 -39.64
C LEU A 422 -10.28 8.76 -40.58
N LEU A 423 -9.95 7.48 -40.45
CA LEU A 423 -9.07 6.76 -41.38
C LEU A 423 -9.67 6.70 -42.79
N LYS A 424 -10.98 6.41 -42.91
CA LYS A 424 -11.70 6.46 -44.20
C LYS A 424 -11.76 7.86 -44.80
N LYS A 425 -12.05 8.87 -43.98
CA LYS A 425 -12.09 10.27 -44.42
C LYS A 425 -10.70 10.77 -44.84
N LYS A 426 -9.63 10.15 -44.31
CA LYS A 426 -8.24 10.41 -44.66
C LYS A 426 -7.83 9.73 -45.98
N GLU A 427 -8.28 8.51 -46.22
CA GLU A 427 -8.21 7.86 -47.55
C GLU A 427 -8.94 8.70 -48.62
N GLU A 428 -10.13 9.23 -48.31
CA GLU A 428 -10.87 10.10 -49.24
C GLU A 428 -10.21 11.48 -49.48
N LEU A 429 -9.51 12.03 -48.49
CA LEU A 429 -8.81 13.32 -48.60
C LEU A 429 -7.43 13.21 -49.25
N SER A 430 -6.73 12.07 -49.11
CA SER A 430 -5.48 11.83 -49.85
C SER A 430 -5.77 11.69 -51.34
N LEU A 431 -6.81 10.94 -51.70
CA LEU A 431 -7.28 10.78 -53.09
C LEU A 431 -7.62 12.13 -53.75
N ARG A 432 -8.23 13.07 -53.02
CA ARG A 432 -8.53 14.42 -53.55
C ARG A 432 -7.29 15.32 -53.69
N LYS A 433 -6.31 15.19 -52.79
CA LYS A 433 -5.05 15.95 -52.87
C LYS A 433 -4.17 15.43 -54.00
N ASP A 434 -4.20 14.13 -54.29
CA ASP A 434 -3.48 13.55 -55.42
C ASP A 434 -4.07 14.02 -56.77
N GLU A 435 -5.39 14.25 -56.85
CA GLU A 435 -6.03 14.86 -58.02
C GLU A 435 -5.59 16.33 -58.21
N GLU A 436 -5.52 17.14 -57.14
CA GLU A 436 -5.07 18.54 -57.21
C GLU A 436 -3.55 18.71 -57.45
N LEU A 437 -2.71 17.80 -56.92
CA LEU A 437 -1.26 17.80 -57.16
C LEU A 437 -0.88 17.21 -58.53
N SER A 438 -1.69 16.28 -59.07
CA SER A 438 -1.47 15.78 -60.44
C SER A 438 -1.76 16.83 -61.51
N ALA A 439 -2.61 17.82 -61.22
CA ALA A 439 -2.94 18.92 -62.13
C ALA A 439 -1.90 20.06 -62.17
N ALA A 440 -0.95 20.11 -61.22
CA ALA A 440 0.04 21.19 -61.12
C ALA A 440 1.40 20.88 -61.80
N ASP A 441 1.66 19.63 -62.19
CA ASP A 441 2.99 19.15 -62.63
C ASP A 441 3.17 19.03 -64.16
N GLU A 442 2.31 19.64 -65.00
CA GLU A 442 2.46 19.55 -66.46
C GLU A 442 3.54 20.46 -67.09
N LYS A 443 4.36 21.19 -66.30
CA LYS A 443 5.45 22.01 -66.86
C LYS A 443 6.66 22.17 -65.93
N ASP A 444 7.53 21.16 -65.83
CA ASP A 444 8.98 21.38 -65.78
C ASP A 444 9.77 20.08 -65.99
N GLU A 445 10.11 19.75 -67.24
CA GLU A 445 11.11 18.72 -67.53
C GLU A 445 12.51 19.32 -67.37
N GLY A 446 13.14 19.17 -66.19
CA GLY A 446 14.53 19.59 -66.07
C GLY A 446 15.23 19.68 -64.72
N ASN A 447 14.94 18.87 -63.69
CA ASN A 447 15.94 18.61 -62.64
C ASN A 447 15.61 17.36 -61.80
N LYS A 448 16.57 16.45 -61.63
CA LYS A 448 16.41 15.18 -60.88
C LYS A 448 16.53 15.39 -59.36
N SER A 449 15.54 16.03 -58.76
CA SER A 449 15.31 16.03 -57.31
C SER A 449 13.80 16.02 -57.07
N MET A 450 13.30 14.96 -56.42
CA MET A 450 11.88 14.80 -56.09
C MET A 450 11.38 15.94 -55.18
N PRO A 451 10.10 16.37 -55.29
CA PRO A 451 9.50 17.28 -54.31
C PRO A 451 9.41 16.62 -52.94
N SER A 452 10.01 17.22 -51.90
CA SER A 452 10.04 16.73 -50.51
C SER A 452 8.65 16.31 -49.98
N ALA A 453 7.57 16.98 -50.39
CA ALA A 453 6.20 16.67 -49.98
C ALA A 453 5.69 15.28 -50.39
N ARG A 454 6.06 14.78 -51.59
CA ARG A 454 5.67 13.44 -52.07
C ARG A 454 6.39 12.34 -51.28
N ALA A 455 7.68 12.55 -50.98
CA ALA A 455 8.46 11.59 -50.21
C ALA A 455 7.99 11.50 -48.74
N THR A 456 7.69 12.63 -48.12
CA THR A 456 7.11 12.65 -46.76
C THR A 456 5.75 11.95 -46.70
N THR A 457 4.89 12.12 -47.72
CA THR A 457 3.58 11.46 -47.81
C THR A 457 3.72 9.95 -47.95
N PHE A 458 4.64 9.48 -48.80
CA PHE A 458 4.96 8.06 -48.94
C PHE A 458 5.45 7.44 -47.63
N LEU A 459 6.38 8.11 -46.92
CA LEU A 459 6.87 7.66 -45.62
C LEU A 459 5.75 7.59 -44.58
N TYR A 460 4.91 8.64 -44.53
CA TYR A 460 3.77 8.70 -43.62
C TYR A 460 2.80 7.53 -43.83
N GLU A 461 2.41 7.28 -45.07
CA GLU A 461 1.48 6.19 -45.40
C GLU A 461 2.08 4.81 -45.09
N GLY A 462 3.38 4.61 -45.35
CA GLY A 462 4.07 3.38 -44.96
C GLY A 462 4.07 3.15 -43.45
N ILE A 463 4.24 4.21 -42.65
CA ILE A 463 4.17 4.14 -41.18
C ILE A 463 2.75 3.75 -40.72
N VAL A 464 1.72 4.28 -41.38
CA VAL A 464 0.31 3.92 -41.11
C VAL A 464 0.06 2.45 -41.44
N LEU A 465 0.52 1.98 -42.61
CA LEU A 465 0.39 0.57 -43.01
C LEU A 465 1.07 -0.39 -42.03
N GLU A 466 2.24 -0.03 -41.47
CA GLU A 466 2.86 -0.85 -40.41
C GLU A 466 2.01 -0.92 -39.13
N ASN A 467 1.26 0.14 -38.80
CA ASN A 467 0.31 0.13 -37.68
C ASN A 467 -0.86 -0.81 -38.00
N ASP A 468 -1.42 -0.73 -39.21
CA ASP A 468 -2.53 -1.57 -39.66
C ASP A 468 -2.14 -3.07 -39.69
N GLN A 469 -0.91 -3.39 -40.14
CA GLN A 469 -0.35 -4.74 -40.05
C GLN A 469 -0.34 -5.27 -38.60
N ARG A 470 0.08 -4.44 -37.63
CA ARG A 470 0.12 -4.80 -36.20
C ARG A 470 -1.27 -4.98 -35.60
N GLU A 471 -2.23 -4.17 -35.98
CA GLU A 471 -3.62 -4.30 -35.57
C GLU A 471 -4.23 -5.62 -36.08
N LEU A 472 -4.05 -5.93 -37.37
CA LEU A 472 -4.52 -7.17 -37.98
C LEU A 472 -3.88 -8.41 -37.34
N LEU A 473 -2.57 -8.39 -37.08
CA LEU A 473 -1.86 -9.45 -36.35
C LEU A 473 -2.44 -9.69 -34.94
N THR A 474 -2.79 -8.60 -34.24
CA THR A 474 -3.38 -8.68 -32.91
C THR A 474 -4.78 -9.29 -32.96
N ARG A 475 -5.59 -8.95 -33.98
CA ARG A 475 -6.91 -9.57 -34.20
C ARG A 475 -6.80 -11.05 -34.55
N ILE A 476 -5.87 -11.44 -35.43
CA ILE A 476 -5.60 -12.84 -35.76
C ILE A 476 -5.20 -13.64 -34.51
N ARG A 477 -4.36 -13.07 -33.62
CA ARG A 477 -4.00 -13.70 -32.34
C ARG A 477 -5.20 -13.86 -31.41
N ASN A 478 -6.07 -12.85 -31.35
CA ASN A 478 -7.29 -12.88 -30.53
C ASN A 478 -8.32 -13.89 -31.07
N GLU A 479 -8.46 -14.05 -32.39
CA GLU A 479 -9.33 -15.07 -33.00
C GLU A 479 -8.82 -16.48 -32.70
N LYS A 480 -7.51 -16.73 -32.82
CA LYS A 480 -6.91 -18.02 -32.48
C LYS A 480 -7.16 -18.44 -31.02
N THR A 481 -7.25 -17.46 -30.12
CA THR A 481 -7.53 -17.73 -28.71
C THR A 481 -9.03 -17.82 -28.40
N ASN A 482 -9.89 -17.12 -29.16
CA ASN A 482 -11.35 -17.15 -29.04
C ASN A 482 -12.01 -17.23 -30.43
N PRO A 483 -12.15 -18.45 -31.00
CA PRO A 483 -12.62 -18.62 -32.36
C PRO A 483 -14.04 -18.06 -32.56
N ASN A 484 -14.23 -17.24 -33.60
CA ASN A 484 -15.51 -16.66 -33.97
C ASN A 484 -15.59 -16.52 -35.50
N GLU A 485 -16.57 -17.17 -36.12
CA GLU A 485 -16.74 -17.21 -37.58
C GLU A 485 -16.96 -15.81 -38.17
N THR A 486 -17.81 -14.99 -37.54
CA THR A 486 -18.01 -13.57 -37.90
C THR A 486 -16.73 -12.74 -37.85
N GLU A 487 -15.81 -13.08 -36.93
CA GLU A 487 -14.54 -12.38 -36.77
C GLU A 487 -13.53 -12.82 -37.84
N ARG A 488 -13.54 -14.11 -38.22
CA ARG A 488 -12.75 -14.62 -39.35
C ARG A 488 -13.10 -13.91 -40.65
N ASP A 489 -14.39 -13.80 -40.97
CA ASP A 489 -14.84 -13.09 -42.18
C ASP A 489 -14.42 -11.60 -42.17
N ALA A 490 -14.39 -10.98 -40.99
CA ALA A 490 -13.94 -9.59 -40.85
C ALA A 490 -12.43 -9.47 -41.05
N ILE A 491 -11.64 -10.39 -40.49
CA ILE A 491 -10.20 -10.48 -40.66
C ILE A 491 -9.84 -10.69 -42.14
N ASP A 492 -10.56 -11.56 -42.85
CA ASP A 492 -10.27 -11.82 -44.26
C ASP A 492 -10.57 -10.60 -45.15
N ARG A 493 -11.67 -9.88 -44.87
CA ARG A 493 -11.96 -8.60 -45.55
C ARG A 493 -10.91 -7.52 -45.27
N GLU A 494 -10.41 -7.44 -44.04
CA GLU A 494 -9.34 -6.49 -43.71
C GLU A 494 -8.00 -6.87 -44.32
N ARG A 495 -7.69 -8.17 -44.38
CA ARG A 495 -6.50 -8.68 -45.06
C ARG A 495 -6.52 -8.30 -46.54
N GLU A 496 -7.66 -8.45 -47.23
CA GLU A 496 -7.81 -8.06 -48.63
C GLU A 496 -7.59 -6.55 -48.82
N LYS A 497 -8.26 -5.72 -48.02
CA LYS A 497 -8.10 -4.25 -48.06
C LYS A 497 -6.66 -3.81 -47.80
N LEU A 498 -6.03 -4.36 -46.77
CA LEU A 498 -4.64 -4.07 -46.44
C LEU A 498 -3.72 -4.49 -47.59
N GLY A 499 -3.96 -5.66 -48.19
CA GLY A 499 -3.23 -6.12 -49.37
C GLY A 499 -3.34 -5.15 -50.55
N THR A 500 -4.55 -4.67 -50.86
CA THR A 500 -4.77 -3.68 -51.92
C THR A 500 -4.06 -2.36 -51.63
N ARG A 501 -4.15 -1.86 -50.40
CA ARG A 501 -3.54 -0.58 -50.00
C ARG A 501 -2.01 -0.64 -49.98
N ILE A 502 -1.44 -1.75 -49.53
CA ILE A 502 0.01 -2.02 -49.63
C ILE A 502 0.46 -2.07 -51.09
N PHE A 503 -0.29 -2.77 -51.95
CA PHE A 503 0.01 -2.84 -53.38
C PHE A 503 0.00 -1.45 -54.03
N GLN A 504 -1.02 -0.64 -53.75
CA GLN A 504 -1.11 0.74 -54.25
C GLN A 504 0.05 1.61 -53.74
N TRP A 505 0.33 1.57 -52.44
CA TRP A 505 1.43 2.30 -51.82
C TRP A 505 2.79 1.99 -52.48
N TYR A 506 3.06 0.73 -52.84
CA TYR A 506 4.29 0.38 -53.57
C TYR A 506 4.37 0.97 -54.97
N ARG A 507 3.25 1.16 -55.68
CA ARG A 507 3.24 1.79 -57.02
C ARG A 507 3.50 3.30 -56.95
N GLU A 508 3.24 3.89 -55.79
CA GLU A 508 3.51 5.30 -55.48
C GLU A 508 4.93 5.51 -54.91
N ALA A 509 5.78 4.47 -54.90
CA ALA A 509 7.12 4.54 -54.36
C ALA A 509 8.01 5.56 -55.10
N PRO A 510 8.83 6.37 -54.38
CA PRO A 510 9.69 7.38 -55.00
C PRO A 510 10.79 6.81 -55.90
N ASN A 511 11.12 5.53 -55.74
CA ASN A 511 12.13 4.83 -56.53
C ASN A 511 11.47 3.74 -57.39
N PRO A 512 11.52 3.83 -58.74
CA PRO A 512 10.97 2.82 -59.65
C PRO A 512 11.54 1.41 -59.41
N GLU A 513 12.79 1.29 -58.95
CA GLU A 513 13.40 -0.02 -58.64
C GLU A 513 12.68 -0.75 -57.50
N ILE A 514 12.00 -0.03 -56.60
CA ILE A 514 11.18 -0.66 -55.54
C ILE A 514 9.91 -1.28 -56.14
N ALA A 515 9.25 -0.58 -57.05
CA ALA A 515 8.08 -1.11 -57.75
C ALA A 515 8.45 -2.37 -58.54
N ASP A 516 9.57 -2.35 -59.28
CA ASP A 516 10.07 -3.51 -60.06
C ASP A 516 10.45 -4.72 -59.18
N VAL A 517 11.00 -4.47 -57.98
CA VAL A 517 11.31 -5.55 -57.02
C VAL A 517 10.03 -6.17 -56.48
N TRP A 518 9.01 -5.37 -56.20
CA TRP A 518 7.74 -5.87 -55.69
C TRP A 518 6.90 -6.55 -56.76
N ASP A 519 6.89 -6.07 -58.00
CA ASP A 519 6.23 -6.76 -59.11
C ASP A 519 6.76 -8.20 -59.24
N LYS A 520 8.08 -8.39 -59.14
CA LYS A 520 8.70 -9.73 -59.12
C LYS A 520 8.33 -10.56 -57.89
N VAL A 521 8.17 -9.94 -56.72
CA VAL A 521 7.76 -10.62 -55.48
C VAL A 521 6.28 -11.04 -55.56
N PHE A 522 5.40 -10.17 -56.03
CA PHE A 522 3.97 -10.45 -56.25
C PHE A 522 3.77 -11.52 -57.33
N GLU A 523 4.64 -11.59 -58.35
CA GLU A 523 4.63 -12.65 -59.36
C GLU A 523 5.09 -14.02 -58.83
N THR A 524 5.96 -14.07 -57.81
CA THR A 524 6.55 -15.33 -57.31
C THR A 524 5.87 -15.89 -56.07
N SER A 525 5.28 -15.06 -55.21
CA SER A 525 4.45 -15.50 -54.08
C SER A 525 3.56 -14.37 -53.59
N ALA A 526 2.25 -14.60 -53.41
CA ALA A 526 1.37 -13.59 -52.83
C ALA A 526 1.84 -13.24 -51.40
N PRO A 527 2.38 -12.02 -51.16
CA PRO A 527 2.88 -11.66 -49.85
C PRO A 527 1.71 -11.58 -48.87
N VAL A 528 1.87 -12.19 -47.69
CA VAL A 528 0.86 -12.15 -46.63
C VAL A 528 0.81 -10.72 -46.08
N PRO A 529 -0.28 -9.94 -46.29
CA PRO A 529 -0.31 -8.50 -46.03
C PRO A 529 0.09 -8.11 -44.61
N GLU A 530 -0.31 -8.90 -43.61
CA GLU A 530 -0.02 -8.65 -42.20
C GLU A 530 1.44 -8.92 -41.77
N THR A 531 2.28 -9.52 -42.62
CA THR A 531 3.68 -9.86 -42.29
C THR A 531 4.71 -9.43 -43.34
N CYS A 532 4.28 -8.89 -44.47
CA CYS A 532 5.19 -8.44 -45.50
C CYS A 532 5.99 -7.22 -45.02
N LYS A 533 7.31 -7.20 -45.28
CA LYS A 533 8.17 -6.11 -44.84
C LYS A 533 7.96 -4.88 -45.71
N LEU A 534 7.41 -3.82 -45.14
CA LEU A 534 7.33 -2.51 -45.78
C LEU A 534 8.73 -1.91 -45.86
N LEU A 535 9.18 -1.60 -47.08
CA LEU A 535 10.55 -1.15 -47.35
C LEU A 535 10.71 0.34 -47.03
N LEU A 536 10.50 0.69 -45.76
CA LEU A 536 10.86 2.01 -45.24
C LEU A 536 12.36 2.08 -44.94
N PRO A 537 12.98 3.27 -44.93
CA PRO A 537 14.40 3.41 -44.59
C PRO A 537 14.80 2.67 -43.30
N SER A 538 13.98 2.71 -42.26
CA SER A 538 14.21 2.01 -40.99
C SER A 538 14.25 0.47 -41.11
N ALA A 539 13.59 -0.12 -42.11
CA ALA A 539 13.59 -1.56 -42.37
C ALA A 539 14.74 -2.01 -43.30
N MET A 540 15.50 -1.07 -43.87
CA MET A 540 16.61 -1.33 -44.79
C MET A 540 17.97 -1.29 -44.08
N SER A 541 18.92 -2.11 -44.55
CA SER A 541 20.33 -1.99 -44.16
C SER A 541 20.98 -0.74 -44.78
N LEU A 542 22.06 -0.24 -44.18
CA LEU A 542 22.79 0.94 -44.70
C LEU A 542 23.18 0.79 -46.18
N ALA A 543 23.68 -0.40 -46.56
CA ALA A 543 24.06 -0.71 -47.94
C ALA A 543 22.84 -0.68 -48.89
N LEU A 544 21.66 -1.11 -48.42
CA LEU A 544 20.44 -1.09 -49.20
C LEU A 544 19.85 0.32 -49.32
N ARG A 545 19.93 1.13 -48.25
CA ARG A 545 19.53 2.56 -48.28
C ARG A 545 20.33 3.35 -49.31
N GLN A 546 21.64 3.12 -49.35
CA GLN A 546 22.56 3.74 -50.32
C GLN A 546 22.24 3.31 -51.75
N LYS A 547 22.01 2.00 -51.96
CA LYS A 547 21.66 1.46 -53.28
C LYS A 547 20.33 2.00 -53.79
N MET A 548 19.35 2.16 -52.91
CA MET A 548 17.98 2.56 -53.24
C MET A 548 17.74 4.08 -53.18
N ALA A 549 18.77 4.90 -52.94
CA ALA A 549 18.70 6.37 -52.79
C ALA A 549 17.77 6.87 -51.65
N PHE A 550 17.61 6.11 -50.57
CA PHE A 550 16.81 6.50 -49.39
C PHE A 550 17.60 7.25 -48.31
N THR A 551 18.89 7.51 -48.53
CA THR A 551 19.78 8.12 -47.53
C THR A 551 19.28 9.49 -47.06
N ASP A 552 18.71 10.29 -47.96
CA ASP A 552 18.20 11.64 -47.66
C ASP A 552 16.85 11.63 -46.91
N LEU A 553 16.15 10.48 -46.94
CA LEU A 553 14.83 10.29 -46.31
C LEU A 553 14.92 9.74 -44.88
N VAL A 554 16.11 9.36 -44.42
CA VAL A 554 16.36 8.85 -43.07
C VAL A 554 15.92 9.85 -41.99
N MET A 555 16.27 11.14 -42.17
CA MET A 555 15.92 12.17 -41.20
C MET A 555 14.44 12.57 -41.25
N GLU A 556 13.81 12.51 -42.43
CA GLU A 556 12.36 12.74 -42.57
C GLU A 556 11.57 11.63 -41.88
N GLU A 557 11.95 10.35 -42.09
CA GLU A 557 11.32 9.23 -41.38
C GLU A 557 11.55 9.36 -39.86
N TYR A 558 12.75 9.71 -39.42
CA TYR A 558 13.04 9.88 -37.99
C TYR A 558 12.07 10.88 -37.32
N LYS A 559 11.85 12.06 -37.92
CA LYS A 559 10.92 13.07 -37.40
C LYS A 559 9.47 12.58 -37.37
N LEU A 560 9.02 11.88 -38.41
CA LEU A 560 7.67 11.31 -38.46
C LEU A 560 7.48 10.22 -37.38
N ARG A 561 8.49 9.38 -37.17
CA ARG A 561 8.48 8.35 -36.12
C ARG A 561 8.53 8.94 -34.73
N GLU A 562 9.26 10.04 -34.53
CA GLU A 562 9.29 10.78 -33.28
C GLU A 562 7.90 11.34 -32.93
N GLY A 563 7.25 12.02 -33.88
CA GLY A 563 5.87 12.50 -33.72
C GLY A 563 4.90 11.35 -33.42
N ALA A 564 4.94 10.27 -34.21
CA ALA A 564 4.09 9.10 -34.00
C ALA A 564 4.34 8.40 -32.65
N ALA A 565 5.57 8.42 -32.13
CA ALA A 565 5.88 7.88 -30.81
C ALA A 565 5.26 8.73 -29.68
N TYR A 566 5.28 10.06 -29.80
CA TYR A 566 4.61 10.95 -28.85
C TYR A 566 3.08 10.79 -28.89
N ASP A 567 2.49 10.66 -30.08
CA ASP A 567 1.07 10.37 -30.25
C ASP A 567 0.70 9.02 -29.60
N ALA A 568 1.51 7.98 -29.84
CA ALA A 568 1.32 6.67 -29.23
C ALA A 568 1.42 6.72 -27.69
N ILE A 569 2.32 7.54 -27.13
CA ILE A 569 2.38 7.76 -25.67
C ILE A 569 1.09 8.38 -25.15
N ALA A 570 0.56 9.41 -25.82
CA ALA A 570 -0.70 10.06 -25.44
C ALA A 570 -1.86 9.05 -25.47
N GLU A 571 -1.92 8.23 -26.51
CA GLU A 571 -2.91 7.17 -26.64
C GLU A 571 -2.79 6.09 -25.54
N VAL A 572 -1.57 5.61 -25.26
CA VAL A 572 -1.32 4.64 -24.18
C VAL A 572 -1.74 5.21 -22.83
N ARG A 573 -1.49 6.48 -22.54
CA ARG A 573 -1.93 7.15 -21.31
C ARG A 573 -3.46 7.16 -21.17
N LEU A 574 -4.17 7.50 -22.26
CA LEU A 574 -5.63 7.52 -22.29
C LEU A 574 -6.21 6.11 -22.09
N ARG A 575 -5.69 5.11 -22.84
CA ARG A 575 -6.12 3.71 -22.75
C ARG A 575 -5.85 3.13 -21.35
N ALA A 576 -4.69 3.43 -20.75
CA ALA A 576 -4.33 2.99 -19.41
C ALA A 576 -5.27 3.56 -18.34
N SER A 577 -5.60 4.85 -18.46
CA SER A 577 -6.56 5.52 -17.57
C SER A 577 -7.95 4.91 -17.68
N THR A 578 -8.36 4.57 -18.90
CA THR A 578 -9.64 3.90 -19.17
C THR A 578 -9.69 2.50 -18.56
N VAL A 579 -8.65 1.68 -18.73
CA VAL A 579 -8.55 0.34 -18.12
C VAL A 579 -8.65 0.43 -16.59
N ALA A 580 -7.95 1.39 -15.98
CA ALA A 580 -8.00 1.61 -14.53
C ALA A 580 -9.41 1.96 -14.06
N TYR A 581 -10.12 2.84 -14.79
CA TYR A 581 -11.50 3.21 -14.49
C TYR A 581 -12.50 2.05 -14.67
N MET A 582 -12.36 1.26 -15.74
CA MET A 582 -13.21 0.10 -15.99
C MET A 582 -13.04 -0.96 -14.90
N ASP A 583 -11.82 -1.20 -14.44
CA ASP A 583 -11.56 -2.14 -13.35
C ASP A 583 -12.20 -1.67 -12.03
N GLU A 584 -12.14 -0.38 -11.74
CA GLU A 584 -12.84 0.21 -10.58
C GLU A 584 -14.35 0.04 -10.64
N THR A 585 -14.95 0.47 -11.74
CA THR A 585 -16.41 0.43 -11.87
C THR A 585 -16.93 -1.00 -11.79
N ARG A 586 -16.17 -1.96 -12.34
CA ARG A 586 -16.44 -3.39 -12.18
C ARG A 586 -16.42 -3.83 -10.72
N GLN A 587 -15.41 -3.44 -9.94
CA GLN A 587 -15.31 -3.83 -8.53
C GLN A 587 -16.43 -3.21 -7.66
N ARG A 588 -16.86 -1.97 -7.99
CA ARG A 588 -17.89 -1.24 -7.23
C ARG A 588 -19.31 -1.68 -7.56
N ASP A 589 -19.63 -1.74 -8.86
CA ASP A 589 -21.03 -1.74 -9.32
C ASP A 589 -21.48 -3.11 -9.87
N VAL A 590 -20.55 -3.98 -10.27
CA VAL A 590 -20.88 -5.24 -10.94
C VAL A 590 -21.06 -6.36 -9.92
N LYS A 591 -22.32 -6.78 -9.72
CA LYS A 591 -22.70 -7.93 -8.88
C LYS A 591 -23.34 -9.04 -9.73
N GLY A 592 -23.10 -10.29 -9.35
CA GLY A 592 -23.67 -11.47 -10.01
C GLY A 592 -22.84 -12.00 -11.18
N GLN A 593 -22.90 -13.32 -11.40
CA GLN A 593 -22.02 -14.05 -12.31
C GLN A 593 -22.08 -13.56 -13.77
N ARG A 594 -23.29 -13.33 -14.31
CA ARG A 594 -23.48 -12.91 -15.72
C ARG A 594 -22.87 -11.53 -16.00
N HIS A 595 -23.06 -10.57 -15.10
CA HIS A 595 -22.52 -9.22 -15.25
C HIS A 595 -21.00 -9.22 -15.07
N LEU A 596 -20.47 -10.05 -14.17
CA LEU A 596 -19.03 -10.24 -13.99
C LEU A 596 -18.34 -10.75 -15.26
N THR A 597 -18.92 -11.75 -15.93
CA THR A 597 -18.35 -12.30 -17.18
C THR A 597 -18.37 -11.26 -18.31
N ARG A 598 -19.47 -10.53 -18.49
CA ARG A 598 -19.57 -9.49 -19.54
C ARG A 598 -18.59 -8.34 -19.31
N SER A 599 -18.51 -7.85 -18.07
CA SER A 599 -17.60 -6.77 -17.71
C SER A 599 -16.12 -7.21 -17.81
N LEU A 600 -15.81 -8.46 -17.47
CA LEU A 600 -14.46 -9.01 -17.64
C LEU A 600 -14.04 -9.07 -19.12
N ARG A 601 -14.94 -9.46 -20.02
CA ARG A 601 -14.68 -9.45 -21.47
C ARG A 601 -14.33 -8.05 -21.96
N GLN A 602 -15.15 -7.07 -21.63
CA GLN A 602 -14.93 -5.66 -22.01
C GLN A 602 -13.61 -5.10 -21.47
N LEU A 603 -13.25 -5.48 -20.25
CA LEU A 603 -12.02 -5.07 -19.61
C LEU A 603 -10.78 -5.72 -20.25
N ASN A 604 -10.89 -6.98 -20.67
CA ASN A 604 -9.84 -7.64 -21.44
C ASN A 604 -9.68 -7.00 -22.83
N ASP A 605 -10.77 -6.65 -23.53
CA ASP A 605 -10.70 -5.95 -24.81
C ASP A 605 -9.98 -4.59 -24.66
N ALA A 606 -10.29 -3.84 -23.59
CA ALA A 606 -9.60 -2.59 -23.29
C ALA A 606 -8.10 -2.79 -22.97
N ARG A 607 -7.73 -3.89 -22.29
CA ARG A 607 -6.33 -4.25 -22.03
C ARG A 607 -5.58 -4.63 -23.31
N ASN A 608 -6.21 -5.39 -24.21
CA ASN A 608 -5.60 -5.76 -25.49
C ASN A 608 -5.32 -4.51 -26.34
N ARG A 609 -6.22 -3.52 -26.31
CA ARG A 609 -6.00 -2.22 -26.95
C ARG A 609 -4.85 -1.44 -26.31
N LEU A 610 -4.75 -1.43 -24.99
CA LEU A 610 -3.61 -0.82 -24.29
C LEU A 610 -2.29 -1.47 -24.73
N GLU A 611 -2.25 -2.79 -24.79
CA GLU A 611 -1.07 -3.54 -25.23
C GLU A 611 -0.70 -3.23 -26.69
N LEU A 612 -1.68 -3.09 -27.58
CA LEU A 612 -1.45 -2.67 -28.96
C LEU A 612 -0.81 -1.27 -29.05
N GLY A 613 -1.27 -0.31 -28.25
CA GLY A 613 -0.66 1.02 -28.19
C GLY A 613 0.80 1.00 -27.72
N ILE A 614 1.12 0.13 -26.75
CA ILE A 614 2.51 -0.08 -26.31
C ILE A 614 3.35 -0.68 -27.44
N GLN A 615 2.80 -1.65 -28.19
CA GLN A 615 3.48 -2.23 -29.35
C GLN A 615 3.74 -1.19 -30.44
N HIS A 616 2.80 -0.28 -30.69
CA HIS A 616 2.98 0.82 -31.65
C HIS A 616 4.15 1.71 -31.24
N TYR A 617 4.14 2.20 -30.00
CA TYR A 617 5.23 3.01 -29.46
C TYR A 617 6.59 2.30 -29.57
N ASN A 618 6.69 1.04 -29.14
CA ASN A 618 7.94 0.29 -29.16
C ASN A 618 8.42 0.00 -30.59
N ALA A 619 7.50 -0.14 -31.55
CA ALA A 619 7.84 -0.29 -32.97
C ALA A 619 8.44 1.01 -33.54
N HIS A 620 7.83 2.17 -33.28
CA HIS A 620 8.40 3.46 -33.68
C HIS A 620 9.78 3.69 -33.04
N ARG A 621 9.93 3.37 -31.75
CA ARG A 621 11.22 3.40 -31.05
C ARG A 621 12.27 2.51 -31.71
N THR A 622 11.91 1.28 -32.07
CA THR A 622 12.84 0.36 -32.73
C THR A 622 13.24 0.88 -34.10
N ALA A 623 12.28 1.36 -34.90
CA ALA A 623 12.55 1.97 -36.19
C ALA A 623 13.50 3.17 -36.08
N MET A 624 13.30 4.06 -35.11
CA MET A 624 14.21 5.19 -34.85
C MET A 624 15.63 4.77 -34.48
N LYS A 625 15.80 3.65 -33.76
CA LYS A 625 17.12 3.10 -33.46
C LYS A 625 17.81 2.54 -34.71
N GLU A 626 17.07 1.80 -35.53
CA GLU A 626 17.58 1.22 -36.78
C GLU A 626 17.98 2.29 -37.80
N LEU A 627 17.37 3.48 -37.75
CA LEU A 627 17.79 4.62 -38.57
C LEU A 627 19.21 5.13 -38.24
N GLY A 628 19.72 4.85 -37.04
CA GLY A 628 21.11 5.13 -36.65
C GLY A 628 21.45 6.60 -36.44
N VAL A 629 20.43 7.44 -36.19
CA VAL A 629 20.58 8.91 -35.98
C VAL A 629 21.27 9.22 -34.64
N HIS A 630 21.12 8.35 -33.65
CA HIS A 630 21.71 8.48 -32.31
C HIS A 630 22.71 7.35 -32.04
N ASP A 631 23.79 7.64 -31.31
CA ASP A 631 24.59 6.57 -30.71
C ASP A 631 23.74 5.83 -29.67
N GLY A 632 23.87 4.51 -29.57
CA GLY A 632 23.00 3.68 -28.71
C GLY A 632 22.99 4.07 -27.22
N SER A 633 23.92 4.92 -26.79
CA SER A 633 24.05 5.50 -25.44
C SER A 633 23.22 6.76 -25.20
N SER A 634 22.73 7.45 -26.23
CA SER A 634 22.05 8.77 -26.14
C SER A 634 20.59 8.76 -26.58
N PHE A 635 19.98 7.60 -26.83
CA PHE A 635 18.62 7.52 -27.36
C PHE A 635 17.57 8.00 -26.32
N PRO A 636 16.74 9.02 -26.66
CA PRO A 636 15.95 9.77 -25.67
C PRO A 636 14.69 9.06 -25.15
N LEU A 637 14.19 8.05 -25.87
CA LEU A 637 12.91 7.40 -25.57
C LEU A 637 13.11 6.01 -24.94
N PRO A 638 12.58 5.75 -23.72
CA PRO A 638 12.69 4.45 -23.05
C PRO A 638 11.79 3.39 -23.70
N GLU A 639 12.04 2.11 -23.43
CA GLU A 639 11.10 1.05 -23.82
C GLU A 639 9.89 1.05 -22.88
N LEU A 640 8.69 0.81 -23.41
CA LEU A 640 7.47 0.73 -22.59
C LEU A 640 7.02 -0.72 -22.43
N SER A 641 6.61 -1.06 -21.21
CA SER A 641 5.96 -2.32 -20.87
C SER A 641 4.59 -2.08 -20.25
N MET A 642 3.78 -3.14 -20.11
CA MET A 642 2.50 -3.05 -19.38
C MET A 642 2.66 -2.49 -17.96
N GLN A 643 3.79 -2.75 -17.30
CA GLN A 643 4.05 -2.25 -15.95
C GLN A 643 4.19 -0.73 -15.91
N ASP A 644 4.70 -0.12 -16.99
CA ASP A 644 4.87 1.33 -17.12
C ASP A 644 3.54 2.07 -17.31
N THR A 645 2.45 1.34 -17.56
CA THR A 645 1.09 1.89 -17.74
C THR A 645 0.23 1.80 -16.48
N TYR A 646 0.77 1.26 -15.38
CA TYR A 646 0.03 1.22 -14.12
C TYR A 646 -0.26 2.64 -13.62
N ARG A 647 -1.52 2.95 -13.33
CA ARG A 647 -1.91 4.23 -12.72
C ARG A 647 -2.72 3.96 -11.47
N LYS A 648 -2.37 4.61 -10.35
CA LYS A 648 -3.24 4.62 -9.18
C LYS A 648 -4.56 5.28 -9.52
N THR A 649 -5.64 4.63 -9.11
CA THR A 649 -6.98 5.15 -9.35
C THR A 649 -7.24 6.38 -8.46
N ARG A 650 -7.76 7.45 -9.06
CA ARG A 650 -7.99 8.76 -8.40
C ARG A 650 -9.29 8.82 -7.58
N THR A 651 -10.24 7.99 -8.00
CA THR A 651 -11.59 7.81 -7.48
C THR A 651 -11.66 6.77 -6.36
N ARG A 652 -10.73 5.80 -6.33
CA ARG A 652 -10.65 4.85 -5.23
C ARG A 652 -10.16 5.51 -3.96
N LYS A 653 -10.73 5.04 -2.86
CA LYS A 653 -10.25 5.27 -1.50
C LYS A 653 -8.85 4.66 -1.38
N ARG A 654 -7.96 5.36 -0.66
CA ARG A 654 -6.62 4.86 -0.33
C ARG A 654 -6.76 3.54 0.43
N ALA A 655 -6.03 2.51 0.01
CA ALA A 655 -5.98 1.21 0.68
C ALA A 655 -4.59 0.91 1.26
N MET A 656 -4.53 -0.07 2.16
CA MET A 656 -3.26 -0.50 2.76
C MET A 656 -2.29 -0.99 1.68
N GLY A 657 -1.04 -0.53 1.75
CA GLY A 657 0.03 -0.87 0.80
C GLY A 657 0.07 -0.03 -0.48
N ASP A 658 -0.92 0.85 -0.72
CA ASP A 658 -0.90 1.76 -1.87
C ASP A 658 0.29 2.72 -1.83
N SER A 659 0.80 3.04 -0.65
CA SER A 659 2.01 3.84 -0.46
C SER A 659 3.22 3.27 -1.20
N ARG A 660 3.39 1.95 -1.21
CA ARG A 660 4.55 1.29 -1.83
C ARG A 660 4.45 1.13 -3.34
N LYS A 661 3.26 1.28 -3.91
CA LYS A 661 3.07 1.27 -5.37
C LYS A 661 3.44 2.64 -5.94
N MET A 662 4.07 2.65 -7.11
CA MET A 662 4.29 3.87 -7.90
C MET A 662 3.36 3.85 -9.10
N ASP A 663 3.01 5.02 -9.61
CA ASP A 663 2.51 5.09 -10.98
C ASP A 663 3.64 4.68 -11.93
N GLY A 664 3.27 4.06 -13.04
CA GLY A 664 4.19 3.62 -14.07
C GLY A 664 4.88 4.81 -14.73
N ARG A 665 6.06 4.56 -15.31
CA ARG A 665 6.96 5.60 -15.83
C ARG A 665 6.30 6.53 -16.84
N ILE A 666 5.28 6.06 -17.57
CA ILE A 666 4.57 6.88 -18.57
C ILE A 666 3.85 8.08 -17.95
N PHE A 667 3.55 8.05 -16.64
CA PHE A 667 2.93 9.15 -15.90
C PHE A 667 3.93 10.04 -15.17
N GLY A 668 5.23 9.69 -15.19
CA GLY A 668 6.36 10.52 -14.78
C GLY A 668 7.12 11.08 -16.00
N ASN A 669 8.28 11.71 -15.78
CA ASN A 669 9.08 12.38 -16.81
C ASN A 669 9.40 11.47 -18.02
N VAL A 670 8.71 11.69 -19.15
CA VAL A 670 9.15 11.30 -20.50
C VAL A 670 9.74 12.51 -21.24
N THR A 671 9.64 13.73 -20.69
CA THR A 671 9.83 14.98 -21.44
C THR A 671 11.03 15.84 -21.03
N LYS A 672 11.80 15.49 -20.00
CA LYS A 672 13.12 16.12 -19.78
C LYS A 672 14.19 15.22 -20.38
N GLY A 673 14.92 15.74 -21.37
CA GLY A 673 16.10 15.09 -21.95
C GLY A 673 17.18 14.86 -20.89
N SER A 674 17.04 13.79 -20.11
CA SER A 674 18.09 13.28 -19.23
C SER A 674 18.54 11.92 -19.75
N THR A 675 19.80 11.90 -20.17
CA THR A 675 20.70 10.77 -20.02
C THR A 675 20.40 10.02 -18.71
N LEU A 676 19.88 8.80 -18.81
CA LEU A 676 19.91 7.82 -17.73
C LEU A 676 20.44 6.51 -18.30
N GLY A 677 21.56 6.10 -17.71
CA GLY A 677 22.38 4.99 -18.13
C GLY A 677 21.68 3.63 -18.04
N LYS A 678 22.42 2.66 -18.56
CA LYS A 678 22.16 1.22 -18.63
C LYS A 678 21.44 0.67 -17.39
N GLY A 679 20.11 0.67 -17.41
CA GLY A 679 19.31 -0.26 -16.63
C GLY A 679 19.33 -1.61 -17.33
N ALA A 680 20.17 -2.51 -16.83
CA ALA A 680 20.37 -3.84 -17.36
C ALA A 680 19.05 -4.60 -17.55
N GLY A 681 18.93 -5.24 -18.72
CA GLY A 681 18.01 -6.36 -18.88
C GLY A 681 18.40 -7.45 -17.89
N SER A 682 17.57 -7.64 -16.87
CA SER A 682 17.46 -8.93 -16.19
C SER A 682 16.14 -9.53 -16.62
N SER A 683 16.20 -10.32 -17.69
CA SER A 683 15.27 -11.43 -17.88
C SER A 683 15.57 -12.48 -16.80
N GLU A 684 15.27 -12.18 -15.55
CA GLU A 684 15.18 -13.19 -14.51
C GLU A 684 13.71 -13.34 -14.13
N ARG A 685 13.13 -14.47 -14.52
CA ARG A 685 12.02 -15.08 -13.80
C ARG A 685 12.50 -15.28 -12.35
N GLN A 686 12.33 -14.26 -11.50
CA GLN A 686 12.28 -14.47 -10.08
C GLN A 686 10.95 -15.16 -9.78
N THR A 687 10.98 -16.50 -9.87
CA THR A 687 10.20 -17.33 -8.97
C THR A 687 10.63 -16.93 -7.56
N ALA A 688 9.90 -16.01 -6.96
CA ALA A 688 9.89 -15.87 -5.52
C ALA A 688 9.41 -17.23 -4.98
N GLU A 689 10.35 -18.07 -4.55
CA GLU A 689 10.09 -19.10 -3.58
C GLU A 689 9.60 -18.40 -2.31
N PHE A 690 8.29 -18.20 -2.31
CA PHE A 690 7.49 -18.07 -1.11
C PHE A 690 7.81 -19.30 -0.27
N VAL A 691 8.60 -19.16 0.79
CA VAL A 691 8.63 -20.15 1.88
C VAL A 691 7.26 -20.04 2.57
N GLY A 692 6.28 -20.63 1.91
CA GLY A 692 4.95 -20.84 2.43
C GLY A 692 5.04 -21.94 3.46
N THR A 693 4.99 -21.57 4.74
CA THR A 693 4.47 -22.48 5.76
C THR A 693 3.09 -22.95 5.30
N GLN A 694 2.99 -24.25 5.05
CA GLN A 694 1.85 -24.92 4.42
C GLN A 694 0.54 -24.63 5.18
N ILE A 695 -0.27 -23.73 4.62
CA ILE A 695 -1.69 -23.65 4.92
C ILE A 695 -2.36 -24.72 4.07
N THR A 696 -2.65 -25.87 4.68
CA THR A 696 -3.54 -26.87 4.10
C THR A 696 -4.91 -26.23 3.87
N ARG A 697 -5.18 -25.85 2.62
CA ARG A 697 -6.53 -25.53 2.13
C ARG A 697 -7.40 -26.78 2.33
N LYS A 698 -8.16 -26.83 3.43
CA LYS A 698 -9.29 -27.74 3.56
C LYS A 698 -10.26 -27.42 2.43
N LYS A 699 -10.31 -28.31 1.43
CA LYS A 699 -11.40 -28.36 0.44
C LYS A 699 -12.71 -28.54 1.22
N ALA A 700 -13.58 -27.54 1.17
CA ALA A 700 -14.96 -27.69 1.56
C ALA A 700 -15.61 -28.68 0.57
N HIS A 701 -15.73 -29.94 0.97
CA HIS A 701 -16.61 -30.89 0.33
C HIS A 701 -18.05 -30.39 0.50
N VAL A 702 -18.60 -29.79 -0.55
CA VAL A 702 -20.03 -29.58 -0.70
C VAL A 702 -20.66 -30.97 -0.92
N VAL A 703 -21.06 -31.62 0.18
CA VAL A 703 -21.89 -32.82 0.13
C VAL A 703 -23.28 -32.39 -0.35
N ARG A 704 -23.53 -32.69 -1.62
CA ARG A 704 -24.79 -32.54 -2.34
C ARG A 704 -25.85 -33.42 -1.67
N LYS A 705 -26.69 -32.86 -0.80
CA LYS A 705 -27.91 -33.54 -0.33
C LYS A 705 -28.89 -33.64 -1.51
N LYS A 706 -28.98 -34.84 -2.09
CA LYS A 706 -30.09 -35.27 -2.95
C LYS A 706 -31.40 -35.07 -2.17
N LYS A 707 -32.30 -34.24 -2.67
CA LYS A 707 -33.73 -34.32 -2.34
C LYS A 707 -34.45 -34.84 -3.58
N THR A 708 -35.09 -35.98 -3.36
CA THR A 708 -35.93 -36.77 -4.24
C THR A 708 -37.15 -35.97 -4.71
N GLN A 709 -37.52 -36.19 -5.97
CA GLN A 709 -38.85 -35.90 -6.52
C GLN A 709 -39.89 -36.80 -5.83
N ALA A 710 -41.05 -36.23 -5.50
CA ALA A 710 -42.32 -36.93 -5.36
C ALA A 710 -43.48 -35.94 -5.56
N ASP A 711 -44.49 -36.42 -6.28
CA ASP A 711 -45.65 -35.76 -6.88
C ASP A 711 -46.68 -35.15 -5.90
N SER A 712 -47.45 -34.18 -6.41
CA SER A 712 -48.92 -33.96 -6.26
C SER A 712 -49.24 -32.50 -6.60
N ALA A 713 -49.84 -32.18 -7.74
CA ALA A 713 -51.26 -32.28 -8.12
C ALA A 713 -52.17 -31.15 -7.58
N LYS A 714 -52.71 -30.39 -8.56
CA LYS A 714 -54.08 -29.85 -8.71
C LYS A 714 -54.49 -28.47 -8.17
N ARG A 715 -55.27 -27.83 -9.08
CA ARG A 715 -56.34 -26.80 -8.97
C ARG A 715 -55.91 -25.33 -8.94
N GLU A 716 -56.21 -24.51 -9.95
CA GLU A 716 -57.48 -24.09 -10.61
C GLU A 716 -57.89 -22.69 -10.11
N ASP A 717 -58.07 -21.83 -11.11
CA ASP A 717 -59.04 -20.75 -11.25
C ASP A 717 -58.82 -19.32 -10.74
N GLU A 718 -58.96 -18.44 -11.76
CA GLU A 718 -59.70 -17.17 -11.80
C GLU A 718 -59.14 -15.96 -11.02
N SER A 719 -59.30 -14.71 -11.45
CA SER A 719 -59.73 -14.02 -12.67
C SER A 719 -59.67 -12.51 -12.32
N SER A 720 -60.02 -11.64 -13.28
CA SER A 720 -60.18 -10.18 -13.23
C SER A 720 -58.91 -9.36 -13.54
N SER A 721 -58.74 -8.70 -14.69
CA SER A 721 -59.57 -7.84 -15.57
C SER A 721 -59.48 -6.35 -15.23
N ASN A 722 -59.04 -5.58 -16.24
CA ASN A 722 -59.35 -4.19 -16.63
C ASN A 722 -58.05 -3.42 -16.93
N ALA A 723 -57.64 -3.16 -18.18
CA ALA A 723 -58.26 -2.52 -19.35
C ALA A 723 -58.29 -0.98 -19.31
N ARG A 724 -57.75 -0.41 -20.41
CA ARG A 724 -57.88 0.98 -20.95
C ARG A 724 -57.11 2.08 -20.20
N GLU A 725 -56.56 3.11 -20.85
CA GLU A 725 -56.91 3.75 -22.13
C GLU A 725 -55.76 4.61 -22.69
N GLU A 726 -55.77 4.81 -24.01
CA GLU A 726 -54.91 5.68 -24.81
C GLU A 726 -55.32 7.17 -24.75
N LYS A 727 -54.37 8.05 -25.10
CA LYS A 727 -54.44 9.24 -26.01
C LYS A 727 -53.67 10.43 -25.44
N SER A 728 -52.55 10.83 -26.07
CA SER A 728 -52.40 11.71 -27.24
C SER A 728 -52.40 13.20 -26.86
N THR A 729 -51.35 13.93 -27.25
CA THR A 729 -51.47 15.13 -28.11
C THR A 729 -50.09 15.59 -28.57
N ALA A 730 -50.02 15.88 -29.87
CA ALA A 730 -48.87 16.37 -30.60
C ALA A 730 -48.66 17.89 -30.45
N LYS A 731 -47.45 18.37 -30.76
CA LYS A 731 -47.29 19.64 -31.48
C LYS A 731 -46.05 19.59 -32.39
N LYS A 732 -46.29 19.91 -33.65
CA LYS A 732 -45.37 19.94 -34.79
C LYS A 732 -45.21 21.41 -35.17
N MET A 733 -44.00 21.89 -35.46
CA MET A 733 -43.78 23.06 -36.31
C MET A 733 -42.51 22.87 -37.12
N LYS A 734 -42.60 23.23 -38.40
CA LYS A 734 -41.68 23.03 -39.51
C LYS A 734 -41.62 24.36 -40.26
N THR A 735 -40.42 24.85 -40.58
CA THR A 735 -40.07 25.82 -41.66
C THR A 735 -38.54 25.78 -41.75
N SER A 736 -37.88 25.14 -42.73
CA SER A 736 -37.62 25.52 -44.14
C SER A 736 -36.84 26.83 -44.31
N GLU A 737 -35.57 26.72 -44.69
CA GLU A 737 -34.83 27.58 -45.65
C GLU A 737 -33.38 27.01 -45.80
N ASP A 738 -32.99 26.66 -47.04
CA ASP A 738 -31.60 26.31 -47.42
C ASP A 738 -30.80 27.60 -47.82
N PRO A 739 -29.53 27.54 -48.27
CA PRO A 739 -28.34 28.08 -47.58
C PRO A 739 -27.73 29.32 -48.29
N PRO A 740 -26.60 29.86 -47.80
CA PRO A 740 -25.66 30.54 -48.70
C PRO A 740 -24.24 29.94 -48.68
N GLU A 741 -23.67 29.84 -49.88
CA GLU A 741 -22.27 29.55 -50.19
C GLU A 741 -21.36 30.80 -50.02
N ASP A 742 -20.09 30.49 -49.74
CA ASP A 742 -18.84 31.21 -50.03
C ASP A 742 -18.14 32.15 -49.03
N ALA A 743 -16.81 31.90 -49.00
CA ALA A 743 -15.65 32.69 -48.58
C ALA A 743 -14.96 32.34 -47.24
N ALA A 744 -13.82 31.66 -47.42
CA ALA A 744 -12.81 31.24 -46.45
C ALA A 744 -12.05 32.38 -45.75
N THR A 745 -11.53 32.12 -44.53
CA THR A 745 -10.08 32.01 -44.21
C THR A 745 -9.81 32.22 -42.71
N SER A 746 -9.41 31.17 -42.00
CA SER A 746 -8.21 31.18 -41.15
C SER A 746 -7.78 29.73 -40.92
N GLU A 747 -6.78 29.30 -41.70
CA GLU A 747 -6.11 28.02 -41.55
C GLU A 747 -5.34 27.99 -40.22
N GLU A 748 -5.79 27.16 -39.29
CA GLU A 748 -4.89 26.51 -38.35
C GLU A 748 -4.60 25.09 -38.86
N GLY A 749 -3.30 24.80 -39.01
CA GLY A 749 -2.82 23.57 -39.64
C GLY A 749 -3.32 22.30 -38.97
N TRP A 750 -3.68 21.33 -39.83
CA TRP A 750 -4.20 19.99 -39.54
C TRP A 750 -3.39 19.12 -38.55
N ILE A 751 -2.16 19.53 -38.17
CA ILE A 751 -1.31 18.85 -37.20
C ILE A 751 -1.74 19.11 -35.74
N TRP A 752 -2.55 20.14 -35.48
CA TRP A 752 -3.04 20.50 -34.15
C TRP A 752 -4.35 19.81 -33.74
N ASN A 753 -4.95 19.00 -34.63
CA ASN A 753 -6.27 18.39 -34.39
C ASN A 753 -6.25 17.01 -33.70
N LEU A 754 -5.09 16.56 -33.20
CA LEU A 754 -4.99 15.32 -32.41
C LEU A 754 -5.55 15.44 -30.98
N TYR A 755 -5.89 16.65 -30.53
CA TYR A 755 -6.56 16.88 -29.24
C TYR A 755 -8.05 16.47 -29.19
N LYS A 756 -8.59 15.85 -30.26
CA LYS A 756 -10.00 15.40 -30.31
C LYS A 756 -10.17 13.89 -30.47
N ILE A 757 -9.42 13.09 -29.71
CA ILE A 757 -9.76 11.66 -29.50
C ILE A 757 -10.85 11.59 -28.40
N ARG A 758 -12.08 11.88 -28.83
CA ARG A 758 -13.26 12.29 -28.04
C ARG A 758 -13.84 11.22 -27.11
N HIS A 759 -14.37 11.67 -25.96
CA HIS A 759 -15.45 11.00 -25.22
C HIS A 759 -16.83 11.45 -25.78
N PRO A 760 -17.59 10.65 -26.55
CA PRO A 760 -18.88 11.09 -27.09
C PRO A 760 -19.89 11.45 -26.00
N GLY A 761 -20.44 12.66 -26.04
CA GLY A 761 -21.46 13.15 -25.10
C GLY A 761 -20.93 13.81 -23.82
N MET A 762 -19.70 14.31 -23.86
CA MET A 762 -19.12 15.22 -22.87
C MET A 762 -18.51 16.36 -23.69
N THR A 763 -18.69 17.63 -23.31
CA THR A 763 -18.04 18.74 -24.02
C THR A 763 -16.52 18.64 -23.83
N ASP A 764 -15.74 19.24 -24.74
CA ASP A 764 -14.27 19.28 -24.60
C ASP A 764 -13.88 19.88 -23.24
N GLU A 765 -14.62 20.90 -22.80
CA GLU A 765 -14.52 21.55 -21.48
C GLU A 765 -14.79 20.58 -20.31
N GLU A 766 -15.79 19.69 -20.42
CA GLU A 766 -16.13 18.73 -19.36
C GLU A 766 -15.07 17.61 -19.22
N VAL A 767 -14.42 17.21 -20.31
CA VAL A 767 -13.31 16.23 -20.28
C VAL A 767 -12.07 16.86 -19.66
N GLU A 768 -11.71 18.06 -20.11
CA GLU A 768 -10.57 18.81 -19.57
C GLU A 768 -10.75 19.10 -18.08
N ALA A 769 -11.95 19.50 -17.65
CA ALA A 769 -12.27 19.69 -16.24
C ALA A 769 -12.14 18.39 -15.41
N LEU A 770 -12.49 17.23 -15.99
CA LEU A 770 -12.38 15.93 -15.31
C LEU A 770 -10.92 15.46 -15.21
N GLU A 771 -10.11 15.70 -16.24
CA GLU A 771 -8.68 15.42 -16.22
C GLU A 771 -7.94 16.33 -15.23
N GLN A 772 -8.26 17.63 -15.25
CA GLN A 772 -7.74 18.63 -14.32
C GLN A 772 -8.11 18.29 -12.86
N GLU A 773 -9.35 17.92 -12.57
CA GLU A 773 -9.76 17.47 -11.22
C GLU A 773 -9.01 16.20 -10.79
N GLY A 774 -8.75 15.29 -11.73
CA GLY A 774 -7.94 14.10 -11.48
C GLY A 774 -6.48 14.42 -11.18
N ASP A 775 -5.89 15.35 -11.92
CA ASP A 775 -4.53 15.81 -11.70
C ASP A 775 -4.41 16.60 -10.40
N ARG A 776 -5.42 17.42 -10.06
CA ARG A 776 -5.52 18.09 -8.76
C ARG A 776 -5.47 17.10 -7.60
N VAL A 777 -6.34 16.08 -7.61
CA VAL A 777 -6.37 15.08 -6.53
C VAL A 777 -5.08 14.27 -6.49
N SER A 778 -4.51 13.95 -7.65
CA SER A 778 -3.23 13.24 -7.78
C SER A 778 -2.08 14.05 -7.17
N PHE A 779 -2.03 15.35 -7.45
CA PHE A 779 -1.08 16.29 -6.88
C PHE A 779 -1.13 16.29 -5.36
N PHE A 780 -2.30 16.54 -4.75
CA PHE A 780 -2.43 16.55 -3.30
C PHE A 780 -2.10 15.19 -2.67
N ARG A 781 -2.51 14.07 -3.30
CA ARG A 781 -2.18 12.73 -2.79
C ARG A 781 -0.68 12.41 -2.88
N ALA A 782 0.00 12.89 -3.93
CA ALA A 782 1.44 12.76 -4.07
C ALA A 782 2.20 13.61 -3.05
N GLU A 783 1.74 14.85 -2.80
CA GLU A 783 2.27 15.76 -1.77
C GLU A 783 2.21 15.09 -0.39
N ALA A 784 1.01 14.67 0.01
CA ALA A 784 0.80 13.98 1.29
C ALA A 784 1.62 12.68 1.40
N GLU A 785 1.83 11.96 0.29
CA GLU A 785 2.63 10.74 0.32
C GLU A 785 4.12 11.04 0.55
N ARG A 786 4.68 12.03 -0.16
CA ARG A 786 6.06 12.49 0.07
C ARG A 786 6.24 12.90 1.54
N ASP A 787 5.35 13.75 2.05
CA ASP A 787 5.46 14.30 3.40
C ASP A 787 5.34 13.22 4.47
N ARG A 788 4.46 12.23 4.28
CA ARG A 788 4.35 11.10 5.19
C ARG A 788 5.60 10.22 5.23
N TRP A 789 6.29 10.01 4.10
CA TRP A 789 7.55 9.27 4.11
C TRP A 789 8.68 10.08 4.73
N LEU A 790 8.68 11.40 4.57
CA LEU A 790 9.59 12.31 5.28
C LEU A 790 9.38 12.19 6.80
N GLU A 791 8.15 12.38 7.27
CA GLU A 791 7.79 12.22 8.68
C GLU A 791 8.14 10.82 9.20
N GLN A 792 7.87 9.77 8.41
CA GLN A 792 8.17 8.40 8.80
C GLN A 792 9.67 8.21 9.02
N TRP A 793 10.49 8.74 8.13
CA TRP A 793 11.93 8.67 8.26
C TRP A 793 12.43 9.37 9.52
N GLU A 794 11.94 10.57 9.80
CA GLU A 794 12.27 11.33 11.01
C GLU A 794 11.79 10.65 12.28
N ILE A 795 10.59 10.05 12.26
CA ILE A 795 10.07 9.20 13.35
C ILE A 795 11.07 8.09 13.65
N LYS A 796 11.63 7.43 12.63
CA LYS A 796 12.56 6.31 12.85
C LYS A 796 13.88 6.74 13.46
N ILE A 797 14.43 7.87 13.02
CA ILE A 797 15.61 8.48 13.64
C ILE A 797 15.32 8.81 15.12
N ALA A 798 14.19 9.46 15.40
CA ALA A 798 13.78 9.83 16.76
C ALA A 798 13.55 8.58 17.66
N GLU A 799 12.91 7.55 17.14
CA GLU A 799 12.72 6.26 17.82
C GLU A 799 14.05 5.56 18.12
N PHE A 800 15.03 5.66 17.23
CA PHE A 800 16.34 5.06 17.43
C PHE A 800 17.13 5.75 18.54
N LEU A 801 17.14 7.08 18.55
CA LEU A 801 17.72 7.88 19.62
C LEU A 801 17.07 7.57 20.99
N ARG A 802 15.74 7.47 21.03
CA ARG A 802 15.02 7.05 22.25
C ARG A 802 15.39 5.63 22.68
N CYS A 803 15.54 4.71 21.73
CA CYS A 803 15.93 3.33 22.02
C CYS A 803 17.31 3.26 22.68
N ILE A 804 18.30 3.97 22.12
CA ILE A 804 19.65 4.08 22.67
C ILE A 804 19.60 4.66 24.09
N ARG A 805 18.95 5.82 24.26
CA ARG A 805 18.82 6.47 25.58
C ARG A 805 18.12 5.59 26.61
N SER A 806 17.11 4.83 26.20
CA SER A 806 16.43 3.89 27.09
C SER A 806 17.38 2.82 27.60
N PHE A 807 18.20 2.24 26.71
CA PHE A 807 19.19 1.24 27.10
C PHE A 807 20.26 1.82 28.04
N ASP A 808 20.74 3.03 27.76
CA ASP A 808 21.70 3.72 28.63
C ASP A 808 21.09 3.98 30.01
N GLN A 809 19.85 4.48 30.06
CA GLN A 809 19.16 4.78 31.31
C GLN A 809 18.92 3.52 32.13
N TYR A 810 18.54 2.41 31.48
CA TYR A 810 18.45 1.11 32.17
C TYR A 810 19.82 0.65 32.68
N ALA A 811 20.89 0.76 31.88
CA ALA A 811 22.22 0.37 32.31
C ALA A 811 22.68 1.16 33.55
N VAL A 812 22.44 2.47 33.57
CA VAL A 812 22.71 3.34 34.73
C VAL A 812 21.84 2.94 35.93
N THR A 813 20.54 2.76 35.73
CA THR A 813 19.60 2.35 36.79
C THR A 813 20.08 1.08 37.48
N TRP A 814 20.44 0.05 36.71
CA TRP A 814 20.92 -1.22 37.25
C TRP A 814 22.27 -1.11 37.94
N LYS A 815 23.17 -0.21 37.51
CA LYS A 815 24.42 0.10 38.23
C LYS A 815 24.13 0.73 39.59
N VAL A 816 23.20 1.68 39.67
CA VAL A 816 22.79 2.31 40.93
C VAL A 816 22.21 1.25 41.89
N LEU A 817 21.36 0.35 41.41
CA LEU A 817 20.82 -0.75 42.22
C LEU A 817 21.92 -1.69 42.74
N ALA A 818 22.96 -1.94 41.94
CA ALA A 818 24.13 -2.71 42.39
C ALA A 818 24.91 -1.98 43.50
N LEU A 819 25.01 -0.66 43.45
CA LEU A 819 25.71 0.12 44.48
C LEU A 819 24.92 0.17 45.80
N ASN A 820 23.59 0.23 45.73
CA ASN A 820 22.72 0.41 46.89
C ASN A 820 22.45 -0.87 47.70
N ASN A 821 22.86 -2.04 47.22
CA ASN A 821 22.62 -3.32 47.90
C ASN A 821 23.93 -3.92 48.41
N GLN A 822 23.99 -4.44 49.63
CA GLN A 822 25.21 -5.04 50.18
C GLN A 822 25.42 -6.52 49.80
N SER A 823 24.36 -7.23 49.38
CA SER A 823 24.44 -8.66 49.08
C SER A 823 25.17 -8.95 47.76
N ILE A 824 26.15 -9.86 47.80
CA ILE A 824 26.98 -10.23 46.64
C ILE A 824 26.13 -10.71 45.47
N GLY A 825 25.15 -11.59 45.71
CA GLY A 825 24.29 -12.13 44.66
C GLY A 825 23.40 -11.06 44.01
N PHE A 826 22.88 -10.13 44.80
CA PHE A 826 22.11 -8.98 44.30
C PHE A 826 22.97 -8.07 43.43
N LYS A 827 24.17 -7.72 43.91
CA LYS A 827 25.13 -6.92 43.15
C LYS A 827 25.46 -7.56 41.82
N GLN A 828 25.76 -8.86 41.83
CA GLN A 828 26.14 -9.59 40.61
C GLN A 828 24.99 -9.61 39.59
N TYR A 829 23.76 -9.92 40.01
CA TYR A 829 22.61 -9.92 39.11
C TYR A 829 22.33 -8.52 38.53
N ALA A 830 22.41 -7.48 39.37
CA ALA A 830 22.22 -6.10 38.93
C ALA A 830 23.30 -5.65 37.93
N LEU A 831 24.57 -6.03 38.17
CA LEU A 831 25.67 -5.78 37.23
C LEU A 831 25.50 -6.55 35.91
N GLU A 832 25.04 -7.79 35.95
CA GLU A 832 24.72 -8.57 34.74
C GLU A 832 23.64 -7.85 33.90
N LYS A 833 22.58 -7.35 34.56
CA LYS A 833 21.54 -6.55 33.89
C LYS A 833 22.06 -5.24 33.33
N ALA A 834 22.90 -4.53 34.08
CA ALA A 834 23.54 -3.32 33.61
C ALA A 834 24.39 -3.59 32.35
N ASN A 835 25.18 -4.67 32.35
CA ASN A 835 26.00 -5.07 31.21
C ASN A 835 25.14 -5.47 30.00
N MET A 836 24.08 -6.24 30.21
CA MET A 836 23.13 -6.61 29.16
C MET A 836 22.55 -5.37 28.44
N TYR A 837 22.07 -4.38 29.19
CA TYR A 837 21.55 -3.13 28.60
C TYR A 837 22.66 -2.28 27.95
N ALA A 838 23.86 -2.24 28.53
CA ALA A 838 25.00 -1.55 27.93
C ALA A 838 25.38 -2.16 26.57
N MET A 839 25.38 -3.50 26.45
CA MET A 839 25.63 -4.19 25.17
C MET A 839 24.54 -3.87 24.13
N LEU A 840 23.27 -3.86 24.52
CA LEU A 840 22.17 -3.48 23.64
C LEU A 840 22.31 -2.02 23.15
N GLY A 841 22.67 -1.10 24.05
CA GLY A 841 22.93 0.31 23.74
C GLY A 841 24.12 0.50 22.79
N ALA A 842 25.25 -0.15 23.09
CA ALA A 842 26.46 -0.07 22.26
C ALA A 842 26.21 -0.58 20.84
N ARG A 843 25.51 -1.72 20.70
CA ARG A 843 25.13 -2.24 19.39
C ARG A 843 24.21 -1.28 18.64
N ALA A 844 23.19 -0.73 19.31
CA ALA A 844 22.27 0.22 18.67
C ALA A 844 22.99 1.50 18.20
N ARG A 845 23.97 2.01 18.96
CA ARG A 845 24.80 3.17 18.54
C ARG A 845 25.64 2.85 17.32
N GLN A 846 26.35 1.72 17.31
CA GLN A 846 27.17 1.31 16.18
C GLN A 846 26.35 1.21 14.89
N GLU A 847 25.17 0.60 14.96
CA GLU A 847 24.25 0.50 13.83
C GLU A 847 23.74 1.89 13.39
N PHE A 848 23.54 2.83 14.32
CA PHE A 848 23.10 4.19 14.00
C PHE A 848 24.17 5.01 13.28
N GLU A 849 25.39 4.87 13.75
CA GLU A 849 26.58 5.46 13.13
C GLU A 849 26.78 4.89 11.73
N THR A 850 26.60 3.58 11.56
CA THR A 850 26.68 2.89 10.26
C THR A 850 25.62 3.41 9.27
N LEU A 851 24.44 3.80 9.75
CA LEU A 851 23.41 4.45 8.94
C LEU A 851 23.71 5.92 8.59
N GLY A 852 24.82 6.49 9.09
CA GLY A 852 25.23 7.87 8.81
C GLY A 852 24.68 8.91 9.77
N TYR A 853 24.05 8.51 10.89
CA TYR A 853 23.46 9.45 11.86
C TYR A 853 24.27 9.57 13.16
N GLY A 854 25.57 9.25 13.14
CA GLY A 854 26.44 9.39 14.32
C GLY A 854 26.51 10.81 14.86
N ASN A 855 26.41 11.82 14.00
CA ASN A 855 26.30 13.24 14.37
C ASN A 855 25.08 13.52 15.26
N ALA A 856 23.98 12.79 15.10
CA ALA A 856 22.78 12.93 15.92
C ALA A 856 22.99 12.48 17.37
N LEU A 857 23.99 11.63 17.65
CA LEU A 857 24.35 11.24 19.04
C LEU A 857 25.17 12.31 19.75
N ASN A 858 25.94 13.08 18.99
CA ASN A 858 26.90 14.06 19.49
C ASN A 858 26.44 15.51 19.25
N ARG A 859 25.13 15.73 19.18
CA ARG A 859 24.58 17.07 18.99
C ARG A 859 24.96 18.00 20.14
N PRO A 860 25.25 19.29 19.87
CA PRO A 860 25.39 20.30 20.92
C PRO A 860 24.14 20.33 21.81
N ALA A 861 24.32 20.62 23.09
CA ALA A 861 23.21 20.60 24.07
C ALA A 861 22.13 21.65 23.77
N GLU A 862 22.50 22.71 23.05
CA GLU A 862 21.61 23.79 22.61
C GLU A 862 20.82 23.43 21.35
N GLN A 863 21.27 22.43 20.58
CA GLN A 863 20.62 22.03 19.33
C GLN A 863 19.51 21.01 19.61
N THR A 864 18.26 21.38 19.31
CA THR A 864 17.12 20.48 19.48
C THR A 864 17.11 19.39 18.41
N LEU A 865 16.36 18.30 18.64
CA LEU A 865 16.11 17.30 17.59
C LEU A 865 15.43 17.93 16.37
N GLU A 866 14.57 18.92 16.57
CA GLU A 866 13.92 19.65 15.48
C GLU A 866 14.95 20.40 14.62
N ASP A 867 15.86 21.15 15.23
CA ASP A 867 16.94 21.86 14.52
C ASP A 867 17.81 20.89 13.72
N PHE A 868 18.11 19.72 14.31
CA PHE A 868 18.83 18.66 13.63
C PHE A 868 18.07 18.13 12.41
N MET A 869 16.76 17.88 12.52
CA MET A 869 15.96 17.40 11.39
C MET A 869 15.87 18.44 10.27
N ILE A 870 15.77 19.72 10.61
CA ILE A 870 15.79 20.82 9.63
C ILE A 870 17.11 20.82 8.86
N ALA A 871 18.25 20.83 9.57
CA ALA A 871 19.57 20.78 8.94
C ALA A 871 19.77 19.50 8.11
N GLN A 872 19.23 18.37 8.59
CA GLN A 872 19.31 17.11 7.89
C GLN A 872 18.52 17.14 6.58
N ARG A 873 17.31 17.72 6.56
CA ARG A 873 16.52 17.95 5.32
C ARG A 873 17.31 18.76 4.31
N GLU A 874 17.89 19.89 4.72
CA GLU A 874 18.68 20.76 3.84
C GLU A 874 19.90 20.04 3.27
N GLN A 875 20.65 19.29 4.10
CA GLN A 875 21.77 18.48 3.62
C GLN A 875 21.32 17.47 2.56
N TYR A 876 20.17 16.82 2.78
CA TYR A 876 19.62 15.81 1.87
C TYR A 876 19.04 16.38 0.57
N GLU A 877 18.50 17.60 0.60
CA GLU A 877 18.05 18.30 -0.61
C GLU A 877 19.22 18.64 -1.54
N ASN A 878 20.44 18.76 -1.00
CA ASN A 878 21.67 19.04 -1.76
C ASN A 878 22.43 17.78 -2.21
N GLU A 879 21.97 16.56 -1.87
CA GLU A 879 22.63 15.32 -2.32
C GLU A 879 22.37 15.05 -3.82
N PRO A 880 23.35 14.52 -4.58
CA PRO A 880 23.17 14.19 -6.00
C PRO A 880 22.04 13.19 -6.28
N ASP A 881 21.44 13.28 -7.46
CA ASP A 881 20.33 12.42 -7.91
C ASP A 881 20.75 10.96 -8.25
N ASP A 882 22.00 10.55 -7.98
CA ASP A 882 22.55 9.21 -8.26
C ASP A 882 22.33 8.20 -7.11
N TRP A 883 21.24 8.37 -6.35
CA TRP A 883 21.07 7.74 -5.05
C TRP A 883 20.54 6.30 -5.09
N GLU A 884 19.83 5.89 -6.15
CA GLU A 884 19.11 4.61 -6.21
C GLU A 884 20.03 3.41 -5.97
N GLU A 885 21.18 3.34 -6.64
CA GLU A 885 22.14 2.23 -6.50
C GLU A 885 22.76 2.16 -5.10
N LYS A 886 23.09 3.32 -4.51
CA LYS A 886 23.71 3.41 -3.17
C LYS A 886 22.73 2.95 -2.08
N GLU A 887 21.46 3.33 -2.20
CA GLU A 887 20.46 2.97 -1.20
C GLU A 887 19.87 1.58 -1.39
N GLU A 888 19.76 1.08 -2.63
CA GLU A 888 19.33 -0.29 -2.89
C GLU A 888 20.33 -1.32 -2.33
N ALA A 889 21.64 -1.02 -2.41
CA ALA A 889 22.69 -1.79 -1.75
C ALA A 889 22.51 -1.82 -0.21
N SER A 890 22.12 -0.69 0.39
CA SER A 890 21.88 -0.58 1.84
C SER A 890 20.62 -1.34 2.33
N ARG A 891 19.67 -1.64 1.43
CA ARG A 891 18.49 -2.48 1.72
C ARG A 891 18.79 -3.97 1.66
N GLY A 892 19.80 -4.36 0.87
CA GLY A 892 20.18 -5.76 0.60
C GLY A 892 21.14 -6.36 1.63
N THR A 893 21.84 -5.54 2.41
CA THR A 893 22.69 -6.00 3.49
C THR A 893 21.83 -6.42 4.68
N LYS A 894 21.47 -7.71 4.74
CA LYS A 894 21.20 -8.34 6.04
C LYS A 894 22.44 -8.07 6.90
N PRO A 895 22.34 -7.37 8.04
CA PRO A 895 23.43 -7.43 8.99
C PRO A 895 23.64 -8.90 9.35
N PRO A 896 24.89 -9.35 9.51
CA PRO A 896 25.17 -10.75 9.78
C PRO A 896 24.34 -11.24 10.96
N PRO A 897 23.83 -12.49 10.94
CA PRO A 897 23.21 -13.07 12.12
C PRO A 897 24.18 -12.92 13.28
N SER A 898 23.68 -12.33 14.37
CA SER A 898 24.35 -12.13 15.66
C SER A 898 25.79 -12.65 15.72
N ALA A 899 26.77 -11.77 15.55
CA ALA A 899 28.11 -12.00 16.07
C ALA A 899 28.00 -12.04 17.61
N GLY A 900 27.74 -13.23 18.10
CA GLY A 900 27.75 -13.64 19.49
C GLY A 900 28.28 -15.06 19.60
N GLN A 901 29.24 -15.40 18.74
CA GLN A 901 30.20 -16.49 18.92
C GLN A 901 31.46 -16.06 18.19
N THR A 902 32.44 -15.53 18.92
CA THR A 902 33.79 -15.47 18.37
C THR A 902 34.24 -16.91 18.11
N LYS A 903 34.99 -17.15 17.02
CA LYS A 903 35.56 -18.48 16.71
C LYS A 903 36.37 -19.04 17.90
N ALA A 904 36.92 -18.16 18.73
CA ALA A 904 37.60 -18.46 19.99
C ALA A 904 36.68 -18.98 21.12
N GLU A 905 35.38 -18.65 21.11
CA GLU A 905 34.40 -19.18 22.06
C GLU A 905 33.80 -20.51 21.62
N GLN A 906 33.68 -20.75 20.30
CA GLN A 906 33.34 -22.07 19.76
C GLN A 906 34.46 -23.09 19.98
N GLU A 907 35.73 -22.67 19.84
CA GLU A 907 36.88 -23.52 20.16
C GLU A 907 37.00 -23.77 21.68
N ARG A 908 36.57 -22.84 22.55
CA ARG A 908 36.46 -23.07 24.00
C ARG A 908 35.30 -23.99 24.41
N ALA A 909 34.18 -23.97 23.69
CA ALA A 909 33.06 -24.87 23.96
C ALA A 909 33.35 -26.30 23.49
N LEU A 910 34.10 -26.47 22.40
CA LEU A 910 34.58 -27.78 21.93
C LEU A 910 35.70 -28.35 22.82
N ALA A 911 36.51 -27.51 23.46
CA ALA A 911 37.54 -27.94 24.41
C ALA A 911 37.00 -28.33 25.80
N ILE A 912 35.71 -28.10 26.08
CA ILE A 912 35.06 -28.52 27.35
C ILE A 912 34.36 -29.87 27.19
N ASP A 913 33.99 -30.29 25.97
CA ASP A 913 33.43 -31.62 25.69
C ASP A 913 34.50 -32.74 25.56
N GLU A 914 35.78 -32.40 25.45
CA GLU A 914 36.90 -33.38 25.47
C GLU A 914 37.51 -33.62 26.86
N ALA A 915 37.00 -32.97 27.92
CA ALA A 915 37.53 -33.10 29.28
C ALA A 915 36.68 -33.97 30.22
N ASP A 916 35.51 -34.47 29.78
CA ASP A 916 34.59 -35.30 30.58
C ASP A 916 34.54 -36.79 30.12
N SER A 917 35.56 -37.28 29.39
CA SER A 917 35.67 -38.69 28.98
C SER A 917 36.81 -39.49 29.61
N ASP A 918 37.57 -38.94 30.55
CA ASP A 918 38.62 -39.67 31.27
C ASP A 918 38.33 -39.68 32.78
N ASP A 919 37.33 -40.47 33.19
CA ASP A 919 37.24 -41.03 34.55
C ASP A 919 36.32 -42.27 34.52
N ASP A 920 36.84 -43.35 33.95
CA ASP A 920 36.40 -44.73 34.21
C ASP A 920 37.58 -45.69 33.93
N GLN A 921 38.52 -45.76 34.90
CA GLN A 921 39.39 -46.90 35.18
C GLN A 921 39.59 -47.07 36.69
#